data_AF-A0A087HLL6-F1
#
_entry.id   AF-A0A087HLL6-F1
#
_cell.length_a   1.000
_cell.length_b   1.000
_cell.length_c   1.000
_cell.angle_alpha   90.00
_cell.angle_beta   90.00
_cell.angle_gamma   90.00
#
_symmetry.space_group_name_H-M   'P 1'
#
loop_
_entity.id
_entity.type
_entity.pdbx_description
1 polymer ?
#
loop_
_entity_poly.entity_id
_entity_poly.type
_entity_poly.pdbx_seq_one_letter_code
_entity_poly.pdbx_strand_id
1 'polypeptide(L)'
;MESHSFRRGSVASFIFLLVCSSFLASLSSAEVHVRKFFIKATPVKRLCRTHKIITVNGQFPGPTLEVRDGDSLAITVINKARYNISIHWHGLRQLRNPWADGPEYITQCPIQPGHKYTYRINIDEQEGTVWWHAHSRWLRATVYGALIIYPRRDTPYPFPMPKRDIPIILGEWWDRNPMDVLRLAEFTGAAPNVSDAYTINGQPGDLYRCSRHETTRFTISPGETVQLRLINAALNQELFFAIANHQLTVVEVDSAYTKPFNTSVLVISPGQTMNVLMTTNQDPGHYYIAARAYVSGDVAFDNTTTAAILEYTNAPNGRSKIPSVLPGFNDTARTTTFVNRLLDWSTGTPIFPFLPEFNDTATVTAFVNRLRYWKIAPVPLHIDENLFVTVSLGLINCTKRKSRRCQGPNGTRLAASMNNISFVLPESYSIMQAYYHGIQGIMTTDFPRVPPVPFDYTGNVSRELWQPVKATKAYKLKYNATVQIVLQDTSIVTPENHPMHLHGYQFYVVGWGVGNFDPTKDPASFNLFDPPERNTIGFPPGGWVAIRFVADNPENFRLHGHKCFIVFSSSKRWWIITPPAPMASLYLNSLLPLPPSHPQKLLEPSSSVLSTSNSNEVSLKPIVINGDPPTFVSAPSRRIIAVGDLHGDLGKARDALQMAGVLSSDGHDQWVGDDTVLVQVGDILDRGDDEIAILSLLRSLEDQAKANGGAVFQVNGNHETMNVEGDYRYVDARAFDECTDFLDYLEDYAQDWDKAFKNWIFDSRQWKEDRRNSQTYWDQWNVVKRQKGVIARSVLFRPGGRLACELSRHGVILRANNWVFCHGGLHPHHVAYGVERINREVSTWMRSATDYEDSPQMPFIATRGYDSVVWSRLYSRETAELNDYQIEQVSEILKETLEAVGAKAMVVGHTPQLSGVNCEYGCSIWRVDVGMSSGVLDSRPEVLEIRGDKARVIRSNRDTLHELQVADYI
;
A
#
# COMPACT_ATOMS: atom_id res chain seq x y z
N MET A 1 -11.50 97.22 -6.85
CA MET A 1 -10.21 97.15 -6.13
C MET A 1 -10.56 96.72 -4.71
N GLU A 2 -10.08 95.61 -4.16
CA GLU A 2 -9.12 94.62 -4.71
C GLU A 2 -9.58 93.19 -4.38
N SER A 3 -9.12 92.20 -5.16
CA SER A 3 -9.40 90.77 -4.94
C SER A 3 -8.37 89.92 -5.69
N HIS A 4 -8.14 88.68 -5.20
CA HIS A 4 -7.32 87.61 -5.78
C HIS A 4 -5.81 87.59 -5.49
N SER A 5 -5.44 87.29 -4.24
CA SER A 5 -4.15 86.69 -3.89
C SER A 5 -4.31 85.48 -2.95
N PHE A 6 -4.93 84.39 -3.42
CA PHE A 6 -5.11 83.17 -2.61
C PHE A 6 -5.30 81.87 -3.42
N ARG A 7 -4.49 81.62 -4.47
CA ARG A 7 -4.64 80.41 -5.33
C ARG A 7 -3.36 79.65 -5.74
N ARG A 8 -2.17 79.97 -5.22
CA ARG A 8 -0.92 79.24 -5.57
C ARG A 8 -0.45 78.19 -4.55
N GLY A 9 -0.72 78.34 -3.25
CA GLY A 9 -0.26 77.38 -2.23
C GLY A 9 -0.92 75.99 -2.33
N SER A 10 -2.24 75.95 -2.59
CA SER A 10 -3.02 74.70 -2.54
C SER A 10 -2.58 73.66 -3.58
N VAL A 11 -2.24 74.08 -4.81
CA VAL A 11 -1.91 73.14 -5.91
C VAL A 11 -0.57 72.45 -5.64
N ALA A 12 0.45 73.19 -5.18
CA ALA A 12 1.73 72.61 -4.81
C ALA A 12 1.60 71.62 -3.64
N SER A 13 0.79 71.96 -2.63
CA SER A 13 0.53 71.06 -1.50
C SER A 13 -0.26 69.81 -1.92
N PHE A 14 -1.23 69.92 -2.83
CA PHE A 14 -1.98 68.78 -3.36
C PHE A 14 -1.11 67.84 -4.22
N ILE A 15 -0.20 68.41 -5.03
CA ILE A 15 0.78 67.62 -5.81
C ILE A 15 1.78 66.94 -4.86
N PHE A 16 2.27 67.64 -3.83
CA PHE A 16 3.16 67.04 -2.84
C PHE A 16 2.47 65.90 -2.06
N LEU A 17 1.20 66.07 -1.68
CA LEU A 17 0.39 65.01 -1.07
C LEU A 17 0.14 63.83 -2.02
N LEU A 18 -0.12 64.07 -3.31
CA LEU A 18 -0.26 63.01 -4.31
C LEU A 18 1.05 62.25 -4.54
N VAL A 19 2.18 62.95 -4.61
CA VAL A 19 3.52 62.34 -4.75
C VAL A 19 3.90 61.55 -3.48
N CYS A 20 3.62 62.09 -2.29
CA CYS A 20 3.80 61.34 -1.04
C CYS A 20 2.86 60.13 -0.97
N SER A 21 1.62 60.24 -1.48
CA SER A 21 0.67 59.13 -1.53
C SER A 21 1.11 58.04 -2.52
N SER A 22 1.71 58.40 -3.66
CA SER A 22 2.27 57.41 -4.61
C SER A 22 3.58 56.79 -4.11
N PHE A 23 4.40 57.53 -3.35
CA PHE A 23 5.55 56.96 -2.65
C PHE A 23 5.12 56.03 -1.50
N LEU A 24 4.08 56.37 -0.74
CA LEU A 24 3.51 55.47 0.28
C LEU A 24 2.84 54.23 -0.35
N ALA A 25 2.22 54.37 -1.53
CA ALA A 25 1.72 53.26 -2.33
C ALA A 25 2.82 52.41 -2.99
N SER A 26 4.10 52.80 -2.86
CA SER A 26 5.26 51.99 -3.27
C SER A 26 5.83 51.12 -2.14
N LEU A 27 5.26 51.20 -0.92
CA LEU A 27 5.46 50.18 0.12
C LEU A 27 4.94 48.83 -0.39
N SER A 28 5.66 47.75 -0.09
CA SER A 28 5.53 46.44 -0.75
C SER A 28 4.08 45.93 -0.84
N SER A 29 3.48 45.98 -2.02
CA SER A 29 2.18 45.35 -2.27
C SER A 29 2.30 43.83 -2.12
N ALA A 30 1.53 43.28 -1.19
CA ALA A 30 1.19 41.87 -1.12
C ALA A 30 0.65 41.38 -2.48
N GLU A 31 1.04 40.18 -2.91
CA GLU A 31 0.64 39.62 -4.20
C GLU A 31 -0.41 38.50 -4.04
N VAL A 32 -1.46 38.55 -4.87
CA VAL A 32 -2.56 37.58 -4.83
C VAL A 32 -2.38 36.52 -5.92
N HIS A 33 -1.73 35.42 -5.55
CA HIS A 33 -1.40 34.29 -6.41
C HIS A 33 -2.63 33.40 -6.70
N VAL A 34 -3.38 33.76 -7.74
CA VAL A 34 -4.47 32.92 -8.26
C VAL A 34 -3.90 31.72 -9.01
N ARG A 35 -4.38 30.51 -8.72
CA ARG A 35 -4.01 29.25 -9.40
C ARG A 35 -5.22 28.33 -9.62
N LYS A 36 -5.10 27.38 -10.55
CA LYS A 36 -6.11 26.32 -10.79
C LYS A 36 -5.44 24.95 -10.72
N PHE A 37 -6.01 24.04 -9.93
CA PHE A 37 -5.53 22.68 -9.71
C PHE A 37 -6.56 21.70 -10.30
N PHE A 38 -6.33 21.23 -11.51
CA PHE A 38 -7.14 20.19 -12.13
C PHE A 38 -6.69 18.82 -11.63
N ILE A 39 -7.44 18.24 -10.69
CA ILE A 39 -7.20 16.87 -10.22
C ILE A 39 -7.69 15.93 -11.32
N LYS A 40 -6.81 15.12 -11.92
CA LYS A 40 -7.18 14.22 -13.03
C LYS A 40 -6.37 12.93 -13.02
N ALA A 41 -6.91 11.87 -13.62
CA ALA A 41 -6.12 10.71 -13.99
C ALA A 41 -5.10 11.10 -15.08
N THR A 42 -3.87 10.60 -15.00
CA THR A 42 -2.80 10.85 -15.99
C THR A 42 -1.89 9.61 -16.07
N PRO A 43 -1.52 9.13 -17.27
CA PRO A 43 -0.59 8.02 -17.41
C PRO A 43 0.82 8.46 -17.01
N VAL A 44 1.46 7.69 -16.12
CA VAL A 44 2.87 7.84 -15.71
C VAL A 44 3.53 6.47 -15.77
N LYS A 45 4.74 6.40 -16.35
CA LYS A 45 5.52 5.15 -16.46
C LYS A 45 6.58 5.07 -15.36
N ARG A 46 6.63 3.98 -14.59
CA ARG A 46 7.66 3.67 -13.58
C ARG A 46 7.86 2.16 -13.55
N LEU A 47 9.03 1.68 -13.14
CA LEU A 47 9.29 0.24 -12.96
C LEU A 47 8.83 -0.61 -14.17
N CYS A 48 9.13 -0.11 -15.38
CA CYS A 48 8.73 -0.64 -16.68
C CYS A 48 7.23 -0.50 -17.06
N ARG A 49 6.31 -0.24 -16.11
CA ARG A 49 4.85 -0.26 -16.30
C ARG A 49 4.23 1.14 -16.33
N THR A 50 3.06 1.29 -16.97
CA THR A 50 2.38 2.61 -17.13
C THR A 50 1.03 2.62 -16.42
N HIS A 51 0.89 3.49 -15.40
CA HIS A 51 -0.26 3.54 -14.51
C HIS A 51 -1.01 4.86 -14.65
N LYS A 52 -2.35 4.82 -14.68
CA LYS A 52 -3.22 6.02 -14.67
C LYS A 52 -3.41 6.53 -13.24
N ILE A 53 -2.37 7.15 -12.69
CA ILE A 53 -2.38 7.74 -11.34
C ILE A 53 -3.18 9.05 -11.30
N ILE A 54 -3.54 9.53 -10.10
CA ILE A 54 -4.19 10.83 -9.92
C ILE A 54 -3.11 11.90 -9.73
N THR A 55 -3.17 12.98 -10.49
CA THR A 55 -2.20 14.09 -10.50
C THR A 55 -2.87 15.45 -10.40
N VAL A 56 -2.11 16.48 -10.07
CA VAL A 56 -2.49 17.89 -10.26
C VAL A 56 -1.98 18.38 -11.60
N ASN A 57 -2.87 18.91 -12.44
CA ASN A 57 -2.57 19.47 -13.77
C ASN A 57 -1.92 18.51 -14.79
N GLY A 58 -1.57 17.28 -14.39
CA GLY A 58 -0.84 16.29 -15.20
C GLY A 58 0.60 16.09 -14.78
N GLN A 59 1.00 16.62 -13.62
CA GLN A 59 2.36 16.60 -13.10
C GLN A 59 2.45 15.66 -11.89
N PHE A 60 3.50 14.85 -11.84
CA PHE A 60 3.87 14.01 -10.71
C PHE A 60 5.40 14.12 -10.48
N PRO A 61 5.87 14.71 -9.36
CA PRO A 61 5.11 15.46 -8.36
C PRO A 61 4.32 16.62 -8.98
N GLY A 62 3.33 17.12 -8.25
CA GLY A 62 2.53 18.27 -8.66
C GLY A 62 3.33 19.59 -8.64
N PRO A 63 2.74 20.68 -9.17
CA PRO A 63 3.43 21.96 -9.30
C PRO A 63 3.90 22.51 -7.95
N THR A 64 5.16 22.93 -7.91
CA THR A 64 5.67 23.81 -6.86
C THR A 64 4.85 25.11 -6.83
N LEU A 65 4.48 25.53 -5.63
CA LEU A 65 3.93 26.85 -5.36
C LEU A 65 5.03 27.73 -4.76
N GLU A 66 5.11 28.98 -5.21
CA GLU A 66 6.12 29.95 -4.80
C GLU A 66 5.42 31.26 -4.44
N VAL A 67 5.69 31.75 -3.23
CA VAL A 67 5.06 32.92 -2.58
C VAL A 67 6.05 33.61 -1.63
N ARG A 68 5.68 34.76 -1.05
CA ARG A 68 6.40 35.41 0.05
C ARG A 68 5.58 35.51 1.33
N ASP A 69 6.25 35.72 2.45
CA ASP A 69 5.60 36.30 3.64
C ASP A 69 4.91 37.62 3.27
N GLY A 70 3.62 37.73 3.62
CA GLY A 70 2.70 38.80 3.23
C GLY A 70 1.86 38.53 1.97
N ASP A 71 2.15 37.50 1.16
CA ASP A 71 1.35 37.17 -0.03
C ASP A 71 0.07 36.39 0.31
N SER A 72 -0.82 36.21 -0.68
CA SER A 72 -2.04 35.40 -0.53
C SER A 72 -2.25 34.45 -1.72
N LEU A 73 -2.69 33.22 -1.46
CA LEU A 73 -3.00 32.20 -2.46
C LEU A 73 -4.52 32.05 -2.64
N ALA A 74 -4.95 31.95 -3.91
CA ALA A 74 -6.34 31.66 -4.28
C ALA A 74 -6.38 30.47 -5.25
N ILE A 75 -6.46 29.25 -4.71
CA ILE A 75 -6.27 28.01 -5.45
C ILE A 75 -7.62 27.32 -5.66
N THR A 76 -8.11 27.36 -6.89
CA THR A 76 -9.34 26.65 -7.27
C THR A 76 -9.01 25.22 -7.68
N VAL A 77 -9.30 24.28 -6.78
CA VAL A 77 -9.19 22.83 -7.01
C VAL A 77 -10.45 22.37 -7.73
N ILE A 78 -10.29 21.67 -8.85
CA ILE A 78 -11.36 21.21 -9.74
C ILE A 78 -11.20 19.69 -9.87
N ASN A 79 -12.14 18.92 -9.33
CA ASN A 79 -12.04 17.47 -9.29
C ASN A 79 -12.57 16.83 -10.59
N LYS A 80 -11.65 16.37 -11.44
CA LYS A 80 -11.92 15.54 -12.63
C LYS A 80 -11.43 14.09 -12.45
N ALA A 81 -11.18 13.65 -11.21
CA ALA A 81 -10.81 12.29 -10.87
C ALA A 81 -12.03 11.46 -10.42
N ARG A 82 -11.86 10.13 -10.36
CA ARG A 82 -12.90 9.17 -9.95
C ARG A 82 -13.13 9.06 -8.43
N TYR A 83 -12.43 9.87 -7.64
CA TYR A 83 -12.43 9.80 -6.18
C TYR A 83 -12.79 11.14 -5.56
N ASN A 84 -13.43 11.10 -4.39
CA ASN A 84 -13.50 12.23 -3.46
C ASN A 84 -12.08 12.71 -3.11
N ILE A 85 -11.87 14.03 -3.06
CA ILE A 85 -10.56 14.60 -2.73
C ILE A 85 -10.67 15.91 -1.94
N SER A 86 -9.67 16.16 -1.11
CA SER A 86 -9.39 17.41 -0.40
C SER A 86 -7.88 17.69 -0.49
N ILE A 87 -7.46 18.95 -0.35
CA ILE A 87 -6.03 19.34 -0.41
C ILE A 87 -5.70 20.11 0.88
N HIS A 88 -4.64 19.68 1.56
CA HIS A 88 -4.06 20.32 2.74
C HIS A 88 -2.72 20.96 2.38
N TRP A 89 -2.36 21.97 3.17
CA TRP A 89 -1.22 22.85 2.99
C TRP A 89 -0.28 22.65 4.19
N HIS A 90 0.30 21.46 4.24
CA HIS A 90 1.07 20.93 5.37
C HIS A 90 2.05 21.94 5.93
N GLY A 91 1.88 22.25 7.23
CA GLY A 91 2.73 23.18 7.96
C GLY A 91 2.31 24.64 7.92
N LEU A 92 1.37 25.07 7.07
CA LEU A 92 0.82 26.43 7.14
C LEU A 92 -0.04 26.64 8.39
N ARG A 93 0.13 27.77 9.06
CA ARG A 93 -0.65 28.10 10.28
C ARG A 93 -2.14 28.31 10.02
N GLN A 94 -2.59 28.69 8.82
CA GLN A 94 -4.01 28.92 8.50
C GLN A 94 -4.75 29.78 9.54
N LEU A 95 -4.16 30.91 9.94
CA LEU A 95 -4.61 31.73 11.06
C LEU A 95 -6.07 32.19 10.90
N ARG A 96 -6.96 31.69 11.77
CA ARG A 96 -8.42 31.92 11.73
C ARG A 96 -9.08 31.43 10.42
N ASN A 97 -8.49 30.44 9.75
CA ASN A 97 -8.88 30.01 8.41
C ASN A 97 -8.90 28.46 8.22
N PRO A 98 -9.41 27.65 9.16
CA PRO A 98 -9.45 26.19 9.00
C PRO A 98 -10.33 25.72 7.82
N TRP A 99 -11.22 26.58 7.31
CA TRP A 99 -12.00 26.39 6.08
C TRP A 99 -11.14 26.16 4.84
N ALA A 100 -9.87 26.59 4.86
CA ALA A 100 -8.89 26.29 3.81
C ALA A 100 -7.84 25.24 4.21
N ASP A 101 -7.90 24.68 5.43
CA ASP A 101 -6.90 23.72 5.91
C ASP A 101 -7.02 22.34 5.22
N GLY A 102 -8.23 21.91 4.86
CA GLY A 102 -8.44 20.76 3.98
C GLY A 102 -8.69 19.34 4.56
N PRO A 103 -8.36 18.92 5.80
CA PRO A 103 -8.53 17.52 6.22
C PRO A 103 -9.98 17.01 6.13
N GLU A 104 -10.18 15.96 5.33
CA GLU A 104 -11.49 15.35 5.04
C GLU A 104 -12.22 14.93 6.32
N TYR A 105 -13.49 15.33 6.44
CA TYR A 105 -14.38 15.19 7.60
C TYR A 105 -13.89 15.81 8.92
N ILE A 106 -12.74 16.48 8.96
CA ILE A 106 -12.34 17.33 10.08
C ILE A 106 -12.80 18.77 9.83
N THR A 107 -12.19 19.45 8.87
CA THR A 107 -12.56 20.83 8.51
C THR A 107 -13.63 20.84 7.43
N GLN A 108 -13.45 20.06 6.35
CA GLN A 108 -14.39 20.05 5.22
C GLN A 108 -14.86 18.65 4.82
N CYS A 109 -16.05 18.59 4.22
CA CYS A 109 -16.44 17.46 3.38
C CYS A 109 -15.57 17.45 2.10
N PRO A 110 -15.37 16.28 1.46
CA PRO A 110 -14.54 16.17 0.27
C PRO A 110 -15.14 16.89 -0.94
N ILE A 111 -14.27 17.37 -1.83
CA ILE A 111 -14.63 17.80 -3.18
C ILE A 111 -14.98 16.55 -3.98
N GLN A 112 -16.27 16.34 -4.23
CA GLN A 112 -16.76 15.22 -5.04
C GLN A 112 -16.30 15.32 -6.51
N PRO A 113 -16.25 14.22 -7.27
CA PRO A 113 -16.06 14.25 -8.72
C PRO A 113 -16.99 15.26 -9.42
N GLY A 114 -16.47 15.94 -10.44
CA GLY A 114 -17.16 17.01 -11.17
C GLY A 114 -17.21 18.37 -10.46
N HIS A 115 -17.01 18.41 -9.14
CA HIS A 115 -17.13 19.63 -8.33
C HIS A 115 -15.80 20.40 -8.20
N LYS A 116 -15.88 21.59 -7.62
CA LYS A 116 -14.74 22.49 -7.38
C LYS A 116 -14.83 23.15 -6.00
N TYR A 117 -13.69 23.51 -5.44
CA TYR A 117 -13.58 24.33 -4.23
C TYR A 117 -12.41 25.31 -4.38
N THR A 118 -12.50 26.49 -3.78
CA THR A 118 -11.45 27.51 -3.86
C THR A 118 -10.88 27.76 -2.47
N TYR A 119 -9.69 27.19 -2.23
CA TYR A 119 -8.90 27.48 -1.05
C TYR A 119 -8.39 28.92 -1.16
N ARG A 120 -8.62 29.71 -0.11
CA ARG A 120 -8.07 31.05 0.07
C ARG A 120 -7.16 31.00 1.28
N ILE A 121 -5.93 31.45 1.15
CA ILE A 121 -4.87 31.25 2.14
C ILE A 121 -4.07 32.56 2.20
N ASN A 122 -3.83 33.06 3.40
CA ASN A 122 -2.89 34.16 3.63
C ASN A 122 -1.58 33.57 4.14
N ILE A 123 -0.45 34.16 3.76
CA ILE A 123 0.87 33.79 4.27
C ILE A 123 1.30 34.88 5.25
N ASP A 124 0.93 34.70 6.51
CA ASP A 124 1.13 35.68 7.58
C ASP A 124 2.22 35.18 8.55
N GLU A 125 3.35 35.88 8.65
CA GLU A 125 4.44 35.65 9.62
C GLU A 125 5.09 34.25 9.54
N GLN A 126 5.21 33.72 8.32
CA GLN A 126 5.82 32.39 8.07
C GLN A 126 6.70 32.44 6.81
N GLU A 127 7.89 31.84 6.86
CA GLU A 127 8.83 31.74 5.74
C GLU A 127 9.60 30.39 5.77
N GLY A 128 10.11 29.94 4.62
CA GLY A 128 10.87 28.69 4.49
C GLY A 128 10.31 27.70 3.47
N THR A 129 10.45 26.40 3.75
CA THR A 129 9.90 25.32 2.92
C THR A 129 8.77 24.61 3.65
N VAL A 130 7.59 24.60 3.04
CA VAL A 130 6.46 23.74 3.41
C VAL A 130 5.98 22.97 2.17
N TRP A 131 4.85 22.26 2.25
CA TRP A 131 4.36 21.46 1.12
C TRP A 131 2.83 21.34 1.13
N TRP A 132 2.28 20.81 0.04
CA TRP A 132 0.84 20.56 -0.09
C TRP A 132 0.60 19.13 -0.55
N HIS A 133 -0.50 18.52 -0.09
CA HIS A 133 -0.89 17.17 -0.49
C HIS A 133 -2.39 16.94 -0.38
N ALA A 134 -2.88 15.86 -1.00
CA ALA A 134 -4.26 15.44 -0.79
C ALA A 134 -4.47 14.99 0.67
N HIS A 135 -5.50 15.48 1.35
CA HIS A 135 -5.86 15.03 2.70
C HIS A 135 -7.07 14.08 2.70
N SER A 136 -7.29 13.43 1.56
CA SER A 136 -8.28 12.38 1.36
C SER A 136 -7.60 11.04 1.15
N ARG A 137 -7.61 10.19 2.18
CA ARG A 137 -7.07 8.84 2.15
C ARG A 137 -5.62 8.77 1.63
N TRP A 138 -5.25 7.67 0.96
CA TRP A 138 -3.93 7.45 0.34
C TRP A 138 -3.70 8.22 -0.97
N LEU A 139 -4.54 9.20 -1.35
CA LEU A 139 -4.30 10.01 -2.56
C LEU A 139 -3.01 10.84 -2.47
N ARG A 140 -2.49 11.12 -1.26
CA ARG A 140 -1.16 11.75 -1.07
C ARG A 140 0.02 10.91 -1.56
N ALA A 141 -0.19 9.67 -2.00
CA ALA A 141 0.81 8.88 -2.69
C ALA A 141 1.20 9.46 -4.07
N THR A 142 0.29 10.20 -4.71
CA THR A 142 0.52 10.78 -6.06
C THR A 142 0.04 12.22 -6.22
N VAL A 143 -0.73 12.73 -5.26
CA VAL A 143 -1.22 14.12 -5.23
C VAL A 143 -0.50 14.89 -4.11
N TYR A 144 0.68 15.40 -4.43
CA TYR A 144 1.50 16.26 -3.56
C TYR A 144 2.42 17.18 -4.38
N GLY A 145 2.95 18.22 -3.76
CA GLY A 145 3.95 19.13 -4.33
C GLY A 145 4.51 20.12 -3.31
N ALA A 146 5.59 20.81 -3.65
CA ALA A 146 6.24 21.77 -2.76
C ALA A 146 5.48 23.10 -2.65
N LEU A 147 5.64 23.81 -1.52
CA LEU A 147 5.21 25.20 -1.34
C LEU A 147 6.36 25.97 -0.67
N ILE A 148 7.06 26.76 -1.46
CA ILE A 148 8.18 27.58 -1.02
C ILE A 148 7.66 28.95 -0.63
N ILE A 149 8.00 29.38 0.59
CA ILE A 149 7.72 30.72 1.09
C ILE A 149 9.06 31.44 1.21
N TYR A 150 9.32 32.37 0.28
CA TYR A 150 10.49 33.23 0.37
C TYR A 150 10.28 34.31 1.45
N PRO A 151 11.37 34.87 2.01
CA PRO A 151 11.27 36.04 2.86
C PRO A 151 10.51 37.20 2.23
N ARG A 152 9.93 38.05 3.07
CA ARG A 152 9.28 39.31 2.64
C ARG A 152 10.23 40.11 1.75
N ARG A 153 9.68 40.87 0.79
CA ARG A 153 10.50 41.80 -0.01
C ARG A 153 11.31 42.70 0.94
N ASP A 154 12.58 42.90 0.63
CA ASP A 154 13.58 43.62 1.43
C ASP A 154 14.01 42.98 2.78
N THR A 155 13.57 41.75 3.09
CA THR A 155 14.10 40.95 4.21
C THR A 155 15.11 39.91 3.72
N PRO A 156 16.37 39.89 4.21
CA PRO A 156 17.36 38.89 3.84
C PRO A 156 17.21 37.61 4.69
N TYR A 157 17.65 36.47 4.13
CA TYR A 157 17.87 35.25 4.91
C TYR A 157 18.86 35.48 6.07
N PRO A 158 18.77 34.70 7.18
CA PRO A 158 19.73 34.75 8.28
C PRO A 158 21.09 34.10 7.96
N PHE A 159 21.28 33.64 6.73
CA PHE A 159 22.49 33.07 6.17
C PHE A 159 22.75 33.68 4.77
N PRO A 160 23.98 33.62 4.22
CA PRO A 160 24.28 34.16 2.90
C PRO A 160 23.35 33.59 1.82
N MET A 161 22.77 34.46 0.99
CA MET A 161 21.78 34.06 -0.01
C MET A 161 22.34 32.97 -0.95
N PRO A 162 21.68 31.81 -1.08
CA PRO A 162 22.12 30.75 -1.98
C PRO A 162 22.03 31.20 -3.44
N LYS A 163 22.90 30.65 -4.29
CA LYS A 163 22.91 30.95 -5.73
C LYS A 163 21.84 30.16 -6.51
N ARG A 164 21.32 29.06 -5.94
CA ARG A 164 20.19 28.27 -6.44
C ARG A 164 19.41 27.66 -5.30
N ASP A 165 18.09 27.59 -5.46
CA ASP A 165 17.18 26.82 -4.61
C ASP A 165 16.71 25.59 -5.38
N ILE A 166 16.77 24.41 -4.77
CA ILE A 166 16.48 23.13 -5.44
C ILE A 166 15.52 22.30 -4.56
N PRO A 167 14.24 22.14 -4.96
CA PRO A 167 13.31 21.22 -4.31
C PRO A 167 13.74 19.75 -4.49
N ILE A 168 13.79 19.02 -3.38
CA ILE A 168 14.03 17.58 -3.31
C ILE A 168 12.87 16.94 -2.54
N ILE A 169 11.88 16.46 -3.28
CA ILE A 169 10.69 15.81 -2.72
C ILE A 169 10.93 14.31 -2.73
N LEU A 170 11.05 13.72 -1.54
CA LEU A 170 11.13 12.28 -1.33
C LEU A 170 9.71 11.69 -1.28
N GLY A 171 9.50 10.54 -1.89
CA GLY A 171 8.18 9.87 -1.90
C GLY A 171 8.28 8.38 -2.18
N GLU A 172 7.16 7.68 -2.12
CA GLU A 172 7.04 6.23 -2.38
C GLU A 172 6.16 5.99 -3.62
N TRP A 173 6.40 4.88 -4.32
CA TRP A 173 5.66 4.42 -5.49
C TRP A 173 5.04 3.03 -5.25
N TRP A 174 3.86 2.81 -5.82
CA TRP A 174 3.24 1.50 -5.96
C TRP A 174 2.78 1.30 -7.41
N ASP A 175 3.06 0.13 -7.98
CA ASP A 175 2.44 -0.33 -9.23
C ASP A 175 0.95 -0.65 -9.00
N ARG A 176 0.58 -1.07 -7.80
CA ARG A 176 -0.82 -1.14 -7.40
C ARG A 176 -1.36 0.26 -7.14
N ASN A 177 -2.62 0.54 -7.49
CA ASN A 177 -3.22 1.82 -7.14
C ASN A 177 -3.21 2.00 -5.60
N PRO A 178 -2.70 3.11 -5.05
CA PRO A 178 -2.62 3.31 -3.59
C PRO A 178 -3.99 3.23 -2.88
N MET A 179 -5.08 3.55 -3.58
CA MET A 179 -6.44 3.39 -3.07
C MET A 179 -6.93 1.93 -3.01
N ASP A 180 -6.25 1.02 -3.69
CA ASP A 180 -6.54 -0.43 -3.67
C ASP A 180 -5.66 -1.13 -2.64
N VAL A 181 -4.42 -0.68 -2.43
CA VAL A 181 -3.57 -1.03 -1.27
C VAL A 181 -4.27 -0.66 0.03
N LEU A 182 -4.80 0.57 0.09
CA LEU A 182 -5.62 1.05 1.20
C LEU A 182 -6.84 0.15 1.46
N ARG A 183 -7.68 -0.08 0.44
CA ARG A 183 -8.93 -0.87 0.60
C ARG A 183 -8.66 -2.32 0.97
N LEU A 184 -7.55 -2.90 0.54
CA LEU A 184 -7.06 -4.21 0.98
C LEU A 184 -6.76 -4.24 2.49
N ALA A 185 -6.04 -3.25 3.02
CA ALA A 185 -5.80 -3.13 4.46
C ALA A 185 -7.09 -2.85 5.25
N GLU A 186 -7.97 -1.97 4.76
CA GLU A 186 -9.29 -1.72 5.37
C GLU A 186 -10.15 -2.99 5.45
N PHE A 187 -10.09 -3.87 4.43
CA PHE A 187 -10.88 -5.10 4.33
C PHE A 187 -10.33 -6.26 5.17
N THR A 188 -9.02 -6.51 5.15
CA THR A 188 -8.37 -7.63 5.87
C THR A 188 -8.02 -7.26 7.31
N GLY A 189 -7.75 -5.99 7.57
CA GLY A 189 -7.12 -5.46 8.78
C GLY A 189 -5.72 -5.98 9.07
N ALA A 190 -5.02 -6.47 8.04
CA ALA A 190 -3.56 -6.62 8.05
C ALA A 190 -2.87 -5.28 7.77
N ALA A 191 -1.54 -5.30 7.75
CA ALA A 191 -0.74 -4.21 7.22
C ALA A 191 -1.07 -3.95 5.73
N PRO A 192 -1.04 -2.69 5.25
CA PRO A 192 -0.97 -2.42 3.82
C PRO A 192 0.35 -2.93 3.23
N ASN A 193 0.36 -3.22 1.92
CA ASN A 193 1.59 -3.56 1.20
C ASN A 193 2.61 -2.41 1.27
N VAL A 194 3.88 -2.77 1.43
CA VAL A 194 5.05 -1.90 1.24
C VAL A 194 5.09 -1.33 -0.18
N SER A 195 5.86 -0.27 -0.40
CA SER A 195 6.10 0.31 -1.74
C SER A 195 6.91 -0.62 -2.64
N ASP A 196 6.74 -0.43 -3.95
CA ASP A 196 7.56 -1.07 -4.99
C ASP A 196 8.87 -0.28 -5.25
N ALA A 197 8.92 1.00 -4.84
CA ALA A 197 10.12 1.84 -4.84
C ALA A 197 9.98 3.11 -3.98
N TYR A 198 11.09 3.62 -3.45
CA TYR A 198 11.25 5.04 -3.11
C TYR A 198 11.55 5.89 -4.35
N THR A 199 11.34 7.20 -4.26
CA THR A 199 11.56 8.15 -5.34
C THR A 199 12.14 9.48 -4.85
N ILE A 200 12.98 10.12 -5.68
CA ILE A 200 13.41 11.51 -5.57
C ILE A 200 12.75 12.28 -6.72
N ASN A 201 12.03 13.36 -6.40
CA ASN A 201 11.21 14.13 -7.36
C ASN A 201 10.35 13.22 -8.26
N GLY A 202 9.77 12.16 -7.67
CA GLY A 202 8.91 11.19 -8.35
C GLY A 202 9.62 10.25 -9.33
N GLN A 203 10.95 10.14 -9.30
CA GLN A 203 11.74 9.15 -10.06
C GLN A 203 12.47 8.17 -9.13
N PRO A 204 12.46 6.84 -9.40
CA PRO A 204 13.15 5.86 -8.55
C PRO A 204 14.69 5.98 -8.59
N GLY A 205 15.26 6.15 -9.79
CA GLY A 205 16.70 6.28 -10.01
C GLY A 205 17.39 5.05 -10.61
N ASP A 206 18.70 5.15 -10.83
CA ASP A 206 19.55 4.15 -11.50
C ASP A 206 19.49 2.74 -10.92
N LEU A 207 19.15 2.60 -9.63
CA LEU A 207 19.13 1.31 -8.92
C LEU A 207 17.88 0.46 -9.23
N TYR A 208 16.86 1.00 -9.91
CA TYR A 208 15.63 0.28 -10.25
C TYR A 208 15.51 -0.04 -11.73
N ARG A 209 14.82 -1.17 -12.02
CA ARG A 209 14.50 -1.61 -13.38
C ARG A 209 13.79 -0.51 -14.16
N CYS A 210 14.16 -0.35 -15.44
CA CYS A 210 13.63 0.65 -16.37
C CYS A 210 13.63 2.12 -15.90
N SER A 211 14.41 2.49 -14.88
CA SER A 211 14.37 3.84 -14.28
C SER A 211 15.58 4.71 -14.61
N ARG A 212 16.73 4.11 -14.93
CA ARG A 212 18.03 4.77 -15.22
C ARG A 212 17.99 5.89 -16.26
N HIS A 213 17.16 5.79 -17.30
CA HIS A 213 17.05 6.82 -18.34
C HIS A 213 16.24 8.05 -17.92
N GLU A 214 15.42 7.95 -16.86
CA GLU A 214 14.63 9.06 -16.33
C GLU A 214 15.14 9.57 -14.96
N THR A 215 16.25 9.04 -14.45
CA THR A 215 16.87 9.43 -13.17
C THR A 215 17.02 10.96 -13.07
N THR A 216 16.50 11.55 -11.99
CA THR A 216 16.56 13.00 -11.77
C THR A 216 18.01 13.48 -11.74
N ARG A 217 18.30 14.52 -12.52
CA ARG A 217 19.61 15.16 -12.63
C ARG A 217 19.56 16.61 -12.18
N PHE A 218 20.50 16.99 -11.31
CA PHE A 218 20.65 18.34 -10.76
C PHE A 218 21.99 18.92 -11.21
N THR A 219 21.96 19.71 -12.28
CA THR A 219 23.18 20.36 -12.82
C THR A 219 23.57 21.57 -11.98
N ILE A 220 24.82 21.61 -11.53
CA ILE A 220 25.42 22.63 -10.65
C ILE A 220 26.76 23.12 -11.21
N SER A 221 27.17 24.35 -10.85
CA SER A 221 28.49 24.88 -11.20
C SER A 221 29.47 24.74 -10.03
N PRO A 222 30.79 24.59 -10.26
CA PRO A 222 31.77 24.53 -9.18
C PRO A 222 31.81 25.82 -8.34
N GLY A 223 32.08 25.69 -7.04
CA GLY A 223 32.36 26.82 -6.13
C GLY A 223 31.15 27.68 -5.74
N GLU A 224 29.92 27.22 -5.95
CA GLU A 224 28.70 27.92 -5.51
C GLU A 224 28.09 27.26 -4.26
N THR A 225 27.29 28.03 -3.51
CA THR A 225 26.45 27.48 -2.44
C THR A 225 25.01 27.39 -2.95
N VAL A 226 24.43 26.19 -2.85
CA VAL A 226 23.04 25.90 -3.21
C VAL A 226 22.24 25.54 -1.96
N GLN A 227 20.96 25.92 -1.94
CA GLN A 227 20.01 25.50 -0.91
C GLN A 227 19.16 24.36 -1.45
N LEU A 228 19.27 23.20 -0.82
CA LEU A 228 18.41 22.05 -1.10
C LEU A 228 17.22 22.11 -0.15
N ARG A 229 16.01 22.07 -0.72
CA ARG A 229 14.73 22.18 0.00
C ARG A 229 14.08 20.79 0.06
N LEU A 230 14.40 20.04 1.11
CA LEU A 230 13.93 18.67 1.29
C LEU A 230 12.51 18.64 1.86
N ILE A 231 11.69 17.75 1.32
CA ILE A 231 10.34 17.43 1.78
C ILE A 231 10.22 15.91 1.80
N ASN A 232 9.85 15.29 2.93
CA ASN A 232 9.46 13.87 2.92
C ASN A 232 7.93 13.73 2.77
N ALA A 233 7.51 13.51 1.53
CA ALA A 233 6.13 13.26 1.13
C ALA A 233 5.77 11.76 1.13
N ALA A 234 6.67 10.86 1.54
CA ALA A 234 6.40 9.42 1.64
C ALA A 234 5.17 9.14 2.50
N LEU A 235 4.47 8.05 2.20
CA LEU A 235 3.38 7.54 3.01
C LEU A 235 3.92 7.03 4.35
N ASN A 236 4.95 6.16 4.36
CA ASN A 236 5.23 5.32 5.51
C ASN A 236 6.60 5.53 6.18
N GLN A 237 7.70 5.67 5.44
CA GLN A 237 9.03 5.60 6.07
C GLN A 237 9.75 6.93 6.32
N GLU A 238 10.43 6.98 7.46
CA GLU A 238 11.50 7.93 7.73
C GLU A 238 12.72 7.54 6.88
N LEU A 239 13.43 8.55 6.34
CA LEU A 239 14.48 8.33 5.35
C LEU A 239 15.81 8.91 5.83
N PHE A 240 16.86 8.10 5.75
CA PHE A 240 18.23 8.60 5.65
C PHE A 240 18.44 9.22 4.27
N PHE A 241 19.09 10.36 4.20
CA PHE A 241 19.45 11.05 2.95
C PHE A 241 20.91 11.50 2.99
N ALA A 242 21.65 11.29 1.90
CA ALA A 242 23.06 11.70 1.78
C ALA A 242 23.43 12.07 0.32
N ILE A 243 24.52 12.84 0.17
CA ILE A 243 25.09 13.23 -1.13
C ILE A 243 26.58 12.89 -1.14
N ALA A 244 27.04 12.16 -2.16
CA ALA A 244 28.39 11.61 -2.17
C ALA A 244 29.46 12.71 -2.08
N ASN A 245 30.39 12.55 -1.13
CA ASN A 245 31.46 13.49 -0.79
C ASN A 245 31.05 14.93 -0.38
N HIS A 246 29.76 15.26 -0.30
CA HIS A 246 29.30 16.61 0.06
C HIS A 246 28.85 16.70 1.53
N GLN A 247 29.26 17.74 2.22
CA GLN A 247 28.74 18.08 3.55
C GLN A 247 27.49 18.98 3.42
N LEU A 248 26.50 18.73 4.25
CA LEU A 248 25.21 19.43 4.27
C LEU A 248 25.09 20.25 5.55
N THR A 249 24.79 21.53 5.42
CA THR A 249 24.62 22.45 6.56
C THR A 249 23.14 22.68 6.78
N VAL A 250 22.55 22.08 7.81
CA VAL A 250 21.11 22.25 8.11
C VAL A 250 20.88 23.66 8.66
N VAL A 251 19.96 24.43 8.06
CA VAL A 251 19.66 25.82 8.44
C VAL A 251 18.20 26.07 8.79
N GLU A 252 17.28 25.22 8.33
CA GLU A 252 15.84 25.35 8.58
C GLU A 252 15.20 23.96 8.66
N VAL A 253 14.17 23.81 9.50
CA VAL A 253 13.30 22.64 9.57
C VAL A 253 11.85 23.07 9.74
N ASP A 254 10.89 22.43 9.09
CA ASP A 254 9.44 22.69 9.24
C ASP A 254 9.02 24.18 9.13
N SER A 255 9.67 24.96 8.26
CA SER A 255 9.55 26.44 8.16
C SER A 255 9.89 27.20 9.46
N ALA A 256 10.93 26.77 10.16
CA ALA A 256 11.56 27.49 11.27
C ALA A 256 13.10 27.34 11.21
N TYR A 257 13.83 28.42 11.51
CA TYR A 257 15.29 28.38 11.46
C TYR A 257 15.92 27.64 12.65
N THR A 258 16.88 26.77 12.36
CA THR A 258 17.70 26.07 13.36
C THR A 258 19.08 26.72 13.47
N LYS A 259 19.78 26.52 14.60
CA LYS A 259 21.22 26.80 14.69
C LYS A 259 21.93 25.98 13.60
N PRO A 260 22.76 26.60 12.73
CA PRO A 260 23.39 25.87 11.64
C PRO A 260 24.33 24.76 12.11
N PHE A 261 24.23 23.57 11.51
CA PHE A 261 25.16 22.47 11.79
C PHE A 261 25.45 21.59 10.57
N ASN A 262 26.70 21.14 10.47
CA ASN A 262 27.18 20.35 9.34
C ASN A 262 27.02 18.84 9.60
N THR A 263 26.57 18.09 8.58
CA THR A 263 26.43 16.63 8.61
C THR A 263 26.54 16.05 7.20
N SER A 264 26.99 14.79 7.09
CA SER A 264 27.03 14.04 5.81
C SER A 264 25.73 13.29 5.53
N VAL A 265 24.90 13.08 6.56
CA VAL A 265 23.62 12.37 6.49
C VAL A 265 22.54 13.21 7.17
N LEU A 266 21.37 13.28 6.56
CA LEU A 266 20.13 13.81 7.13
C LEU A 266 19.18 12.66 7.50
N VAL A 267 18.30 12.91 8.47
CA VAL A 267 17.19 12.02 8.81
C VAL A 267 15.91 12.83 8.71
N ILE A 268 14.92 12.36 7.95
CA ILE A 268 13.70 13.12 7.68
C ILE A 268 12.45 12.21 7.71
N SER A 269 11.57 12.45 8.69
CA SER A 269 10.29 11.73 8.85
C SER A 269 9.22 12.22 7.86
N PRO A 270 8.23 11.39 7.48
CA PRO A 270 7.06 11.83 6.71
C PRO A 270 6.39 13.06 7.34
N GLY A 271 6.07 14.05 6.52
CA GLY A 271 5.54 15.35 6.98
C GLY A 271 6.61 16.43 7.14
N GLN A 272 7.84 16.06 7.51
CA GLN A 272 8.90 17.03 7.78
C GLN A 272 9.46 17.68 6.52
N THR A 273 9.93 18.92 6.68
CA THR A 273 10.74 19.64 5.69
C THR A 273 12.07 20.08 6.28
N MET A 274 13.11 20.20 5.45
CA MET A 274 14.43 20.68 5.87
C MET A 274 15.09 21.48 4.76
N ASN A 275 15.66 22.66 5.07
CA ASN A 275 16.55 23.35 4.15
C ASN A 275 17.99 23.17 4.58
N VAL A 276 18.82 22.73 3.64
CA VAL A 276 20.25 22.52 3.85
C VAL A 276 21.08 23.27 2.80
N LEU A 277 22.14 23.92 3.25
CA LEU A 277 23.13 24.54 2.36
C LEU A 277 24.23 23.54 2.02
N MET A 278 24.56 23.45 0.73
CA MET A 278 25.64 22.63 0.21
C MET A 278 26.56 23.49 -0.65
N THR A 279 27.87 23.43 -0.40
CA THR A 279 28.87 24.08 -1.25
C THR A 279 29.40 23.08 -2.29
N THR A 280 29.45 23.49 -3.55
CA THR A 280 29.83 22.63 -4.69
C THR A 280 31.36 22.57 -4.83
N ASN A 281 32.03 22.06 -3.81
CA ASN A 281 33.49 22.11 -3.63
C ASN A 281 34.26 20.84 -4.08
N GLN A 282 33.58 19.84 -4.62
CA GLN A 282 34.21 18.61 -5.14
C GLN A 282 34.72 18.77 -6.59
N ASP A 283 35.59 17.85 -7.02
CA ASP A 283 36.10 17.80 -8.39
C ASP A 283 34.95 17.65 -9.42
N PRO A 284 35.03 18.28 -10.61
CA PRO A 284 33.95 18.21 -11.60
C PRO A 284 33.66 16.78 -12.07
N GLY A 285 32.50 16.25 -11.70
CA GLY A 285 32.06 14.89 -12.02
C GLY A 285 30.58 14.67 -11.71
N HIS A 286 30.23 13.41 -11.47
CA HIS A 286 28.87 12.99 -11.10
C HIS A 286 28.87 12.37 -9.70
N TYR A 287 27.88 12.73 -8.89
CA TYR A 287 27.75 12.31 -7.49
C TYR A 287 26.31 11.87 -7.24
N TYR A 288 26.08 10.71 -6.65
CA TYR A 288 24.73 10.30 -6.27
C TYR A 288 24.26 11.10 -5.04
N ILE A 289 23.05 11.62 -5.17
CA ILE A 289 22.13 11.92 -4.09
C ILE A 289 21.35 10.62 -3.85
N ALA A 290 21.31 10.10 -2.63
CA ALA A 290 20.60 8.85 -2.34
C ALA A 290 19.82 8.91 -1.03
N ALA A 291 18.73 8.13 -0.96
CA ALA A 291 17.93 7.95 0.24
C ALA A 291 17.45 6.51 0.45
N ARG A 292 17.47 6.03 1.69
CA ARG A 292 16.96 4.71 2.11
C ARG A 292 16.21 4.78 3.44
N ALA A 293 15.40 3.77 3.73
CA ALA A 293 14.59 3.70 4.94
C ALA A 293 15.41 3.71 6.23
N TYR A 294 14.84 4.33 7.27
CA TYR A 294 15.13 4.03 8.67
C TYR A 294 13.92 3.31 9.28
N VAL A 295 14.15 2.12 9.85
CA VAL A 295 13.15 1.26 10.47
C VAL A 295 13.73 0.61 11.72
N SER A 296 13.02 0.73 12.84
CA SER A 296 13.47 0.33 14.18
C SER A 296 12.51 -0.60 14.93
N GLY A 297 11.37 -0.96 14.32
CA GLY A 297 10.47 -2.03 14.78
C GLY A 297 10.50 -3.23 13.82
N ASP A 298 10.06 -4.40 14.30
CA ASP A 298 10.01 -5.64 13.50
C ASP A 298 8.77 -5.65 12.59
N VAL A 299 8.82 -4.81 11.53
CA VAL A 299 7.73 -4.60 10.57
C VAL A 299 8.26 -4.65 9.15
N ALA A 300 7.45 -5.20 8.22
CA ALA A 300 7.81 -5.26 6.81
C ALA A 300 7.90 -3.84 6.21
N PHE A 301 8.99 -3.56 5.49
CA PHE A 301 9.27 -2.28 4.85
C PHE A 301 9.90 -2.48 3.47
N ASP A 302 9.84 -1.44 2.64
CA ASP A 302 10.60 -1.36 1.40
C ASP A 302 12.07 -1.08 1.78
N ASN A 303 12.97 -2.04 1.51
CA ASN A 303 14.40 -1.96 1.82
C ASN A 303 15.26 -1.63 0.58
N THR A 304 14.67 -0.96 -0.41
CA THR A 304 15.39 -0.44 -1.58
C THR A 304 16.02 0.94 -1.29
N THR A 305 16.69 1.53 -2.28
CA THR A 305 17.36 2.83 -2.16
C THR A 305 17.09 3.66 -3.41
N THR A 306 16.60 4.88 -3.25
CA THR A 306 16.38 5.82 -4.36
C THR A 306 17.59 6.68 -4.61
N ALA A 307 17.82 7.02 -5.90
CA ALA A 307 19.00 7.73 -6.35
C ALA A 307 18.67 8.83 -7.38
N ALA A 308 19.33 9.97 -7.25
CA ALA A 308 19.37 11.06 -8.21
C ALA A 308 20.84 11.50 -8.42
N ILE A 309 21.14 12.17 -9.52
CA ILE A 309 22.52 12.51 -9.88
C ILE A 309 22.73 14.03 -9.74
N LEU A 310 23.68 14.41 -8.90
CA LEU A 310 24.27 15.75 -8.85
C LEU A 310 25.39 15.82 -9.90
N GLU A 311 25.34 16.83 -10.77
CA GLU A 311 26.17 16.90 -11.98
C GLU A 311 26.88 18.25 -12.10
N TYR A 312 28.21 18.24 -12.15
CA TYR A 312 28.99 19.46 -12.33
C TYR A 312 29.05 19.89 -13.81
N THR A 313 28.79 21.17 -14.12
CA THR A 313 28.81 21.72 -15.50
C THR A 313 30.12 21.53 -16.25
N ASN A 314 31.22 21.27 -15.53
CA ASN A 314 32.56 21.15 -16.08
C ASN A 314 33.09 19.70 -16.00
N ALA A 315 32.21 18.71 -15.74
CA ALA A 315 32.59 17.31 -15.71
C ALA A 315 33.19 16.86 -17.06
N PRO A 316 34.32 16.12 -17.06
CA PRO A 316 34.95 15.69 -18.30
C PRO A 316 34.10 14.62 -19.01
N ASN A 317 33.79 14.84 -20.29
CA ASN A 317 33.07 13.88 -21.14
C ASN A 317 33.91 12.60 -21.39
N GLY A 318 33.92 11.69 -20.43
CA GLY A 318 34.39 10.31 -20.53
C GLY A 318 35.89 10.08 -20.77
N ARG A 319 36.71 11.11 -21.03
CA ARG A 319 38.14 10.96 -21.37
C ARG A 319 39.02 12.13 -20.90
N SER A 320 39.66 12.02 -19.74
CA SER A 320 41.02 12.57 -19.53
C SER A 320 41.76 12.05 -18.30
N LYS A 321 43.06 11.80 -18.52
CA LYS A 321 44.23 11.62 -17.64
C LYS A 321 44.02 11.37 -16.12
N ILE A 322 44.64 10.27 -15.66
CA ILE A 322 44.81 9.88 -14.26
C ILE A 322 45.74 10.86 -13.51
N PRO A 323 45.45 11.26 -12.25
CA PRO A 323 46.36 12.06 -11.43
C PRO A 323 47.66 11.31 -11.05
N SER A 324 48.81 11.97 -11.16
CA SER A 324 50.13 11.35 -10.99
C SER A 324 50.69 11.44 -9.55
N VAL A 325 49.94 10.97 -8.55
CA VAL A 325 50.41 10.85 -7.15
C VAL A 325 49.90 9.55 -6.52
N LEU A 326 50.82 8.70 -6.04
CA LEU A 326 50.50 7.49 -5.28
C LEU A 326 50.80 7.71 -3.78
N PRO A 327 49.85 7.42 -2.87
CA PRO A 327 50.15 7.31 -1.44
C PRO A 327 51.02 6.08 -1.14
N GLY A 328 51.83 6.15 -0.07
CA GLY A 328 52.67 5.02 0.37
C GLY A 328 51.86 3.81 0.86
N PHE A 329 52.34 2.60 0.54
CA PHE A 329 51.78 1.34 1.03
C PHE A 329 51.89 1.23 2.56
N ASN A 330 50.77 0.94 3.25
CA ASN A 330 50.66 0.11 4.47
C ASN A 330 49.25 0.08 5.12
N ASP A 331 48.17 0.50 4.43
CA ASP A 331 46.78 0.42 4.94
C ASP A 331 45.87 -0.18 3.87
N THR A 332 45.56 -1.47 4.01
CA THR A 332 44.75 -2.25 3.05
C THR A 332 43.31 -1.74 2.92
N ALA A 333 42.72 -1.16 3.97
CA ALA A 333 41.38 -0.58 3.89
C ALA A 333 41.37 0.70 3.05
N ARG A 334 42.42 1.54 3.17
CA ARG A 334 42.62 2.70 2.30
C ARG A 334 42.96 2.29 0.87
N THR A 335 43.79 1.28 0.66
CA THR A 335 44.17 0.81 -0.69
C THR A 335 42.93 0.36 -1.47
N THR A 336 42.05 -0.46 -0.90
CA THR A 336 40.81 -0.89 -1.58
C THR A 336 39.89 0.30 -1.89
N THR A 337 39.75 1.24 -0.95
CA THR A 337 38.98 2.47 -1.15
C THR A 337 39.55 3.35 -2.28
N PHE A 338 40.88 3.44 -2.40
CA PHE A 338 41.58 4.21 -3.42
C PHE A 338 41.49 3.55 -4.80
N VAL A 339 41.61 2.22 -4.88
CA VAL A 339 41.45 1.45 -6.14
C VAL A 339 40.03 1.57 -6.67
N ASN A 340 39.01 1.47 -5.81
CA ASN A 340 37.61 1.64 -6.24
C ASN A 340 37.36 3.05 -6.79
N ARG A 341 37.86 4.11 -6.11
CA ARG A 341 37.78 5.49 -6.63
C ARG A 341 38.49 5.68 -7.98
N LEU A 342 39.62 4.98 -8.21
CA LEU A 342 40.32 4.99 -9.50
C LEU A 342 39.53 4.28 -10.60
N LEU A 343 38.79 3.21 -10.26
CA LEU A 343 37.90 2.52 -11.19
C LEU A 343 36.69 3.39 -11.56
N ASP A 344 36.02 4.01 -10.59
CA ASP A 344 34.90 4.94 -10.85
C ASP A 344 35.34 6.14 -11.70
N TRP A 345 36.49 6.75 -11.39
CA TRP A 345 37.07 7.83 -12.19
C TRP A 345 37.37 7.41 -13.64
N SER A 346 37.68 6.14 -13.88
CA SER A 346 37.94 5.62 -15.23
C SER A 346 36.68 5.31 -16.05
N THR A 347 35.52 5.15 -15.40
CA THR A 347 34.27 4.69 -16.02
C THR A 347 33.20 5.78 -16.13
N GLY A 348 33.35 6.91 -15.43
CA GLY A 348 32.35 7.98 -15.43
C GLY A 348 31.07 7.64 -14.65
N THR A 349 31.13 6.61 -13.81
CA THR A 349 30.05 6.24 -12.88
C THR A 349 29.88 7.29 -11.78
N PRO A 350 28.65 7.67 -11.38
CA PRO A 350 28.48 8.61 -10.29
C PRO A 350 28.91 7.99 -8.95
N ILE A 351 29.65 8.74 -8.16
CA ILE A 351 30.16 8.27 -6.85
C ILE A 351 28.99 8.09 -5.88
N PHE A 352 28.94 6.97 -5.14
CA PHE A 352 27.86 6.66 -4.20
C PHE A 352 28.12 7.20 -2.77
N PRO A 353 27.12 7.73 -2.05
CA PRO A 353 27.29 8.18 -0.67
C PRO A 353 27.34 7.03 0.33
N PHE A 354 27.95 7.26 1.50
CA PHE A 354 27.68 6.43 2.67
C PHE A 354 26.30 6.76 3.24
N LEU A 355 25.44 5.74 3.40
CA LEU A 355 24.17 5.81 4.12
C LEU A 355 24.26 4.90 5.36
N PRO A 356 23.75 5.30 6.54
CA PRO A 356 23.69 4.41 7.71
C PRO A 356 22.79 3.21 7.44
N GLU A 357 23.01 2.10 8.15
CA GLU A 357 22.14 0.93 8.04
C GLU A 357 20.72 1.23 8.52
N PHE A 358 19.73 0.52 7.97
CA PHE A 358 18.32 0.87 8.13
C PHE A 358 17.86 0.89 9.60
N ASN A 359 18.55 0.20 10.51
CA ASN A 359 18.25 0.15 11.94
C ASN A 359 19.16 1.04 12.81
N ASP A 360 20.01 1.90 12.22
CA ASP A 360 20.94 2.77 12.94
C ASP A 360 20.25 3.92 13.69
N THR A 361 19.67 3.55 14.83
CA THR A 361 19.02 4.43 15.79
C THR A 361 20.04 5.38 16.47
N ALA A 362 21.34 5.06 16.44
CA ALA A 362 22.37 5.92 17.01
C ALA A 362 22.63 7.14 16.11
N THR A 363 22.70 6.97 14.78
CA THR A 363 22.77 8.09 13.84
C THR A 363 21.51 8.95 13.88
N VAL A 364 20.31 8.35 13.98
CA VAL A 364 19.06 9.12 14.16
C VAL A 364 19.10 9.95 15.44
N THR A 365 19.46 9.33 16.57
CA THR A 365 19.63 10.01 17.87
C THR A 365 20.65 11.16 17.80
N ALA A 366 21.79 10.94 17.15
CA ALA A 366 22.86 11.93 17.01
C ALA A 366 22.45 13.11 16.10
N PHE A 367 21.63 12.87 15.08
CA PHE A 367 21.09 13.92 14.22
C PHE A 367 20.02 14.75 14.95
N VAL A 368 19.00 14.12 15.53
CA VAL A 368 17.90 14.79 16.23
C VAL A 368 18.42 15.64 17.39
N ASN A 369 19.42 15.15 18.14
CA ASN A 369 20.03 15.89 19.25
C ASN A 369 20.73 17.20 18.87
N ARG A 370 20.97 17.48 17.58
CA ARG A 370 21.61 18.73 17.10
C ARG A 370 20.63 19.82 16.67
N LEU A 371 19.35 19.49 16.50
CA LEU A 371 18.29 20.46 16.19
C LEU A 371 18.07 21.40 17.37
N ARG A 372 18.18 22.72 17.15
CA ARG A 372 18.00 23.78 18.16
C ARG A 372 17.48 25.05 17.52
N TYR A 373 16.60 25.79 18.20
CA TYR A 373 16.12 27.08 17.70
C TYR A 373 17.28 28.04 17.47
N TRP A 374 17.27 28.78 16.36
CA TRP A 374 18.35 29.69 15.97
C TRP A 374 18.65 30.81 16.98
N LYS A 375 17.67 31.18 17.82
CA LYS A 375 17.72 32.24 18.84
C LYS A 375 17.35 31.68 20.22
N ILE A 376 17.08 32.55 21.18
CA ILE A 376 16.26 32.19 22.36
C ILE A 376 14.83 31.96 21.84
N ALA A 377 14.23 30.81 22.14
CA ALA A 377 12.87 30.47 21.72
C ALA A 377 11.82 31.09 22.68
N PRO A 378 10.68 31.60 22.19
CA PRO A 378 9.60 32.13 23.04
C PRO A 378 8.73 31.00 23.62
N VAL A 379 9.37 30.05 24.31
CA VAL A 379 8.73 28.85 24.87
C VAL A 379 7.76 29.24 26.00
N PRO A 380 6.53 28.73 26.03
CA PRO A 380 5.66 28.87 27.19
C PRO A 380 6.30 28.27 28.45
N LEU A 381 6.62 29.12 29.43
CA LEU A 381 7.19 28.69 30.71
C LEU A 381 6.09 28.32 31.71
N HIS A 382 5.01 29.10 31.76
CA HIS A 382 3.75 28.73 32.42
C HIS A 382 2.94 27.79 31.52
N ILE A 383 2.18 26.88 32.10
CA ILE A 383 1.35 25.90 31.39
C ILE A 383 -0.06 25.90 32.01
N ASP A 384 -1.05 26.40 31.28
CA ASP A 384 -2.47 26.31 31.64
C ASP A 384 -2.99 24.87 31.49
N GLU A 385 -2.61 24.21 30.40
CA GLU A 385 -3.18 22.92 29.95
C GLU A 385 -2.07 21.90 29.72
N ASN A 386 -2.01 20.87 30.57
CA ASN A 386 -0.98 19.82 30.51
C ASN A 386 -1.63 18.45 30.27
N LEU A 387 -1.33 17.85 29.12
CA LEU A 387 -1.84 16.56 28.67
C LEU A 387 -0.72 15.51 28.65
N PHE A 388 -1.05 14.30 29.10
CA PHE A 388 -0.23 13.10 28.89
C PHE A 388 -0.97 12.18 27.92
N VAL A 389 -0.34 11.82 26.81
CA VAL A 389 -0.98 11.16 25.68
C VAL A 389 -0.17 9.93 25.29
N THR A 390 -0.60 8.75 25.71
CA THR A 390 -0.04 7.50 25.17
C THR A 390 -0.40 7.41 23.70
N VAL A 391 0.53 7.00 22.85
CA VAL A 391 0.33 6.69 21.44
C VAL A 391 0.63 5.21 21.27
N SER A 392 -0.26 4.49 20.60
CA SER A 392 -0.20 3.02 20.55
C SER A 392 -0.70 2.50 19.22
N LEU A 393 -0.09 1.44 18.71
CA LEU A 393 -0.80 0.47 17.87
C LEU A 393 -1.85 -0.28 18.72
N GLY A 394 -2.65 -1.14 18.08
CA GLY A 394 -3.66 -1.92 18.79
C GLY A 394 -4.28 -3.00 17.91
N LEU A 395 -4.99 -3.94 18.55
CA LEU A 395 -5.63 -5.10 17.93
C LEU A 395 -7.12 -5.12 18.31
N ILE A 396 -7.99 -4.94 17.31
CA ILE A 396 -9.44 -5.01 17.51
C ILE A 396 -9.93 -6.42 17.19
N ASN A 397 -10.54 -7.06 18.19
CA ASN A 397 -11.16 -8.38 18.05
C ASN A 397 -12.28 -8.37 16.98
N CYS A 398 -12.30 -9.40 16.15
CA CYS A 398 -13.30 -9.53 15.08
C CYS A 398 -14.64 -10.04 15.62
N THR A 399 -15.72 -9.34 15.27
CA THR A 399 -17.03 -9.44 15.93
C THR A 399 -17.79 -10.76 15.72
N LYS A 400 -17.32 -11.63 14.81
CA LYS A 400 -17.72 -13.03 14.75
C LYS A 400 -16.55 -13.92 15.15
N ARG A 401 -16.68 -14.67 16.25
CA ARG A 401 -15.69 -15.64 16.78
C ARG A 401 -15.37 -16.84 15.85
N LYS A 402 -15.90 -16.85 14.62
CA LYS A 402 -15.67 -17.83 13.54
C LYS A 402 -15.36 -17.21 12.16
N SER A 403 -15.35 -15.88 11.99
CA SER A 403 -15.08 -15.29 10.66
C SER A 403 -13.58 -15.25 10.36
N ARG A 404 -13.10 -16.19 9.51
CA ARG A 404 -11.72 -16.27 8.98
C ARG A 404 -11.29 -15.07 8.07
N ARG A 405 -11.89 -13.88 8.24
CA ARG A 405 -11.70 -12.71 7.36
C ARG A 405 -10.63 -11.71 7.84
N CYS A 406 -10.06 -11.92 9.03
CA CYS A 406 -9.15 -10.99 9.68
C CYS A 406 -7.71 -11.51 9.60
N GLN A 407 -6.82 -10.73 8.99
CA GLN A 407 -5.43 -11.12 8.70
C GLN A 407 -4.40 -10.28 9.50
N GLY A 408 -4.85 -9.45 10.44
CA GLY A 408 -3.97 -8.84 11.43
C GLY A 408 -3.50 -9.86 12.47
N PRO A 409 -2.51 -9.50 13.33
CA PRO A 409 -1.94 -10.41 14.32
C PRO A 409 -2.99 -11.15 15.15
N ASN A 410 -2.78 -12.45 15.38
CA ASN A 410 -3.69 -13.34 16.11
C ASN A 410 -5.14 -13.40 15.55
N GLY A 411 -5.34 -13.13 14.24
CA GLY A 411 -6.67 -13.13 13.63
C GLY A 411 -7.54 -11.93 14.03
N THR A 412 -6.91 -10.85 14.49
CA THR A 412 -7.55 -9.57 14.82
C THR A 412 -7.40 -8.59 13.66
N ARG A 413 -7.76 -7.31 13.87
CA ARG A 413 -7.51 -6.23 12.90
C ARG A 413 -6.69 -5.14 13.56
N LEU A 414 -5.63 -4.70 12.88
CA LEU A 414 -4.77 -3.62 13.32
C LEU A 414 -5.55 -2.31 13.51
N ALA A 415 -5.13 -1.51 14.48
CA ALA A 415 -5.64 -0.20 14.78
C ALA A 415 -4.52 0.66 15.38
N ALA A 416 -4.79 1.93 15.63
CA ALA A 416 -3.98 2.77 16.51
C ALA A 416 -4.89 3.56 17.47
N SER A 417 -4.32 4.01 18.59
CA SER A 417 -5.03 4.75 19.63
C SER A 417 -4.17 5.82 20.29
N MET A 418 -4.84 6.83 20.85
CA MET A 418 -4.25 7.79 21.78
C MET A 418 -5.09 7.81 23.04
N ASN A 419 -4.46 7.65 24.21
CA ASN A 419 -5.16 7.44 25.49
C ASN A 419 -6.30 6.41 25.37
N ASN A 420 -6.01 5.28 24.71
CA ASN A 420 -6.92 4.16 24.42
C ASN A 420 -8.15 4.48 23.52
N ILE A 421 -8.28 5.71 22.99
CA ILE A 421 -9.29 6.06 21.99
C ILE A 421 -8.72 5.79 20.60
N SER A 422 -9.43 5.01 19.78
CA SER A 422 -9.22 4.92 18.32
C SER A 422 -10.24 5.84 17.65
N PHE A 423 -9.77 6.90 16.99
CA PHE A 423 -10.68 7.92 16.45
C PHE A 423 -11.38 7.44 15.18
N VAL A 424 -12.62 7.88 14.97
CA VAL A 424 -13.42 7.57 13.78
C VAL A 424 -13.87 8.88 13.12
N LEU A 425 -13.56 9.04 11.84
CA LEU A 425 -14.05 10.19 11.04
C LEU A 425 -15.58 10.13 10.84
N PRO A 426 -16.30 11.25 10.98
CA PRO A 426 -17.73 11.33 10.67
C PRO A 426 -18.13 10.92 9.25
N GLU A 427 -19.39 10.53 9.06
CA GLU A 427 -19.93 10.07 7.77
C GLU A 427 -20.91 11.05 7.09
N SER A 428 -21.26 12.17 7.71
CA SER A 428 -22.37 13.05 7.30
C SER A 428 -22.01 14.54 7.21
N TYR A 429 -21.25 15.05 8.18
CA TYR A 429 -20.77 16.43 8.28
C TYR A 429 -19.33 16.42 8.76
N SER A 430 -18.50 17.37 8.34
CA SER A 430 -17.18 17.54 8.98
C SER A 430 -17.34 17.98 10.44
N ILE A 431 -16.34 17.70 11.29
CA ILE A 431 -16.34 18.17 12.69
C ILE A 431 -16.55 19.68 12.78
N MET A 432 -15.93 20.45 11.90
CA MET A 432 -16.04 21.91 11.85
C MET A 432 -17.40 22.38 11.33
N GLN A 433 -18.00 21.70 10.35
CA GLN A 433 -19.37 21.99 9.91
C GLN A 433 -20.40 21.66 11.00
N ALA A 434 -20.21 20.52 11.68
CA ALA A 434 -21.03 20.11 12.80
C ALA A 434 -20.90 21.09 13.97
N TYR A 435 -19.69 21.55 14.27
CA TYR A 435 -19.43 22.61 15.23
C TYR A 435 -20.19 23.90 14.86
N TYR A 436 -19.89 24.46 13.69
CA TYR A 436 -20.36 25.79 13.28
C TYR A 436 -21.89 25.89 13.22
N HIS A 437 -22.58 24.80 12.85
CA HIS A 437 -24.04 24.74 12.84
C HIS A 437 -24.67 24.14 14.11
N GLY A 438 -23.88 23.72 15.11
CA GLY A 438 -24.39 23.15 16.37
C GLY A 438 -25.00 21.74 16.24
N ILE A 439 -24.56 20.95 15.26
CA ILE A 439 -25.09 19.62 14.96
C ILE A 439 -24.63 18.61 16.03
N GLN A 440 -25.58 18.13 16.83
CA GLN A 440 -25.33 17.15 17.89
C GLN A 440 -25.07 15.74 17.33
N GLY A 441 -24.42 14.88 18.13
CA GLY A 441 -24.19 13.47 17.81
C GLY A 441 -23.04 13.17 16.84
N ILE A 442 -22.38 14.19 16.29
CA ILE A 442 -21.23 14.01 15.38
C ILE A 442 -19.92 13.75 16.12
N MET A 443 -19.70 14.38 17.28
CA MET A 443 -18.53 14.15 18.13
C MET A 443 -18.81 14.52 19.60
N THR A 444 -17.84 14.25 20.48
CA THR A 444 -17.88 14.60 21.91
C THR A 444 -16.59 15.30 22.35
N THR A 445 -16.66 16.30 23.24
CA THR A 445 -15.51 17.16 23.62
C THR A 445 -14.84 16.72 24.92
N ASP A 446 -14.79 15.40 25.15
CA ASP A 446 -14.37 14.73 26.38
C ASP A 446 -13.22 13.72 26.11
N PHE A 447 -12.34 14.00 25.16
CA PHE A 447 -11.10 13.22 24.99
C PHE A 447 -10.30 13.24 26.32
N PRO A 448 -9.82 12.08 26.81
CA PRO A 448 -9.18 12.03 28.11
C PRO A 448 -7.76 12.65 28.06
N ARG A 449 -7.51 13.63 28.95
CA ARG A 449 -6.23 14.36 29.08
C ARG A 449 -5.04 13.53 29.58
N VAL A 450 -5.31 12.30 30.01
CA VAL A 450 -4.39 11.27 30.52
C VAL A 450 -4.94 9.91 30.07
N PRO A 451 -4.13 8.84 29.92
CA PRO A 451 -4.63 7.51 29.58
C PRO A 451 -5.62 7.02 30.66
N PRO A 452 -6.79 6.45 30.28
CA PRO A 452 -7.81 6.00 31.25
C PRO A 452 -7.33 4.93 32.23
N VAL A 453 -6.28 4.19 31.88
CA VAL A 453 -5.60 3.21 32.74
C VAL A 453 -4.10 3.49 32.68
N PRO A 454 -3.42 3.75 33.80
CA PRO A 454 -1.96 3.81 33.85
C PRO A 454 -1.38 2.39 33.90
N PHE A 455 -0.26 2.19 33.20
CA PHE A 455 0.50 0.94 33.18
C PHE A 455 1.97 1.25 32.87
N ASP A 456 2.85 0.24 32.92
CA ASP A 456 4.21 0.34 32.39
C ASP A 456 4.13 0.37 30.86
N TYR A 457 4.14 1.58 30.29
CA TYR A 457 3.87 1.81 28.86
C TYR A 457 4.86 1.11 27.95
N THR A 458 6.14 1.11 28.34
CA THR A 458 7.25 0.54 27.55
C THR A 458 7.63 -0.88 27.96
N GLY A 459 7.15 -1.38 29.10
CA GLY A 459 7.39 -2.74 29.57
C GLY A 459 6.45 -3.80 28.96
N ASN A 460 6.15 -4.84 29.73
CA ASN A 460 5.33 -5.96 29.28
C ASN A 460 3.82 -5.66 29.45
N VAL A 461 3.18 -5.13 28.40
CA VAL A 461 1.79 -4.65 28.45
C VAL A 461 0.77 -5.79 28.35
N SER A 462 -0.12 -5.89 29.34
CA SER A 462 -1.24 -6.86 29.36
C SER A 462 -2.07 -6.83 28.07
N ARG A 463 -2.37 -8.00 27.51
CA ARG A 463 -3.15 -8.18 26.28
C ARG A 463 -4.56 -7.56 26.33
N GLU A 464 -5.12 -7.35 27.52
CA GLU A 464 -6.42 -6.69 27.70
C GLU A 464 -6.39 -5.21 27.27
N LEU A 465 -5.24 -4.55 27.42
CA LEU A 465 -5.02 -3.15 27.06
C LEU A 465 -4.76 -2.95 25.55
N TRP A 466 -4.62 -4.04 24.78
CA TRP A 466 -4.30 -3.96 23.35
C TRP A 466 -5.51 -3.63 22.47
N GLN A 467 -6.75 -3.65 23.00
CA GLN A 467 -7.96 -3.37 22.22
C GLN A 467 -8.51 -1.95 22.49
N PRO A 468 -8.30 -0.99 21.57
CA PRO A 468 -8.76 0.38 21.77
C PRO A 468 -10.26 0.60 21.49
N VAL A 469 -10.80 1.63 22.16
CA VAL A 469 -12.21 2.01 22.09
C VAL A 469 -12.44 2.99 20.96
N LYS A 470 -13.36 2.69 20.04
CA LYS A 470 -13.72 3.61 18.95
C LYS A 470 -14.56 4.77 19.43
N ALA A 471 -14.12 6.01 19.20
CA ALA A 471 -14.93 7.20 19.44
C ALA A 471 -14.47 8.44 18.66
N THR A 472 -15.41 9.27 18.23
CA THR A 472 -15.13 10.60 17.66
C THR A 472 -15.04 11.62 18.80
N LYS A 473 -13.83 11.80 19.36
CA LYS A 473 -13.56 12.69 20.50
C LYS A 473 -12.67 13.89 20.15
N ALA A 474 -12.79 14.92 20.97
CA ALA A 474 -12.09 16.20 20.92
C ALA A 474 -11.72 16.66 22.35
N TYR A 475 -10.74 17.55 22.51
CA TYR A 475 -10.26 18.08 23.80
C TYR A 475 -10.32 19.61 23.80
N LYS A 476 -11.33 20.19 24.44
CA LYS A 476 -11.58 21.64 24.39
C LYS A 476 -10.53 22.43 25.19
N LEU A 477 -9.60 23.10 24.49
CA LEU A 477 -8.80 24.19 25.07
C LEU A 477 -9.56 25.52 25.08
N LYS A 478 -9.07 26.41 25.94
CA LYS A 478 -9.34 27.85 25.90
C LYS A 478 -8.38 28.55 24.92
N TYR A 479 -8.87 29.58 24.22
CA TYR A 479 -8.04 30.44 23.39
C TYR A 479 -6.92 31.13 24.20
N ASN A 480 -5.73 31.23 23.61
CA ASN A 480 -4.48 31.68 24.25
C ASN A 480 -4.04 30.87 25.49
N ALA A 481 -4.56 29.65 25.71
CA ALA A 481 -4.00 28.75 26.72
C ALA A 481 -2.57 28.33 26.33
N THR A 482 -1.66 28.30 27.31
CA THR A 482 -0.34 27.69 27.13
C THR A 482 -0.44 26.18 27.35
N VAL A 483 -0.03 25.42 26.33
CA VAL A 483 -0.27 23.98 26.25
C VAL A 483 1.05 23.23 26.37
N GLN A 484 1.05 22.16 27.15
CA GLN A 484 2.04 21.09 27.09
C GLN A 484 1.34 19.78 26.71
N ILE A 485 1.89 19.07 25.74
CA ILE A 485 1.51 17.68 25.44
C ILE A 485 2.76 16.82 25.56
N VAL A 486 2.70 15.80 26.40
CA VAL A 486 3.69 14.72 26.41
C VAL A 486 3.10 13.54 25.65
N LEU A 487 3.78 13.14 24.57
CA LEU A 487 3.45 11.99 23.74
C LEU A 487 4.34 10.83 24.19
N GLN A 488 3.75 9.68 24.51
CA GLN A 488 4.41 8.50 25.08
C GLN A 488 4.15 7.29 24.17
N ASP A 489 5.20 6.69 23.61
CA ASP A 489 5.08 5.40 22.91
C ASP A 489 4.74 4.26 23.88
N THR A 490 4.19 3.17 23.35
CA THR A 490 3.81 1.99 24.13
C THR A 490 4.25 0.69 23.43
N SER A 491 4.67 -0.31 24.20
CA SER A 491 4.98 -1.66 23.71
C SER A 491 3.72 -2.49 23.35
N ILE A 492 2.62 -1.84 22.96
CA ILE A 492 1.39 -2.50 22.50
C ILE A 492 1.57 -2.85 21.01
N VAL A 493 1.45 -4.14 20.67
CA VAL A 493 1.87 -4.72 19.37
C VAL A 493 3.38 -4.66 19.17
N THR A 494 3.95 -3.47 18.99
CA THR A 494 5.39 -3.21 18.92
C THR A 494 5.63 -1.72 19.24
N PRO A 495 6.74 -1.35 19.90
CA PRO A 495 7.20 0.04 19.90
C PRO A 495 7.51 0.51 18.47
N GLU A 496 7.31 1.80 18.17
CA GLU A 496 7.54 2.38 16.84
C GLU A 496 7.77 3.90 16.92
N ASN A 497 8.65 4.46 16.07
CA ASN A 497 8.65 5.91 15.85
C ASN A 497 7.37 6.32 15.11
N HIS A 498 6.53 7.14 15.75
CA HIS A 498 5.36 7.77 15.13
C HIS A 498 5.61 9.28 14.92
N PRO A 499 5.72 9.77 13.66
CA PRO A 499 5.89 11.19 13.36
C PRO A 499 4.57 11.95 13.55
N MET A 500 4.47 12.74 14.62
CA MET A 500 3.27 13.46 15.04
C MET A 500 3.22 14.88 14.47
N HIS A 501 2.23 15.15 13.62
CA HIS A 501 1.94 16.45 13.03
C HIS A 501 0.76 17.15 13.72
N LEU A 502 0.86 18.47 13.94
CA LEU A 502 -0.24 19.33 14.41
C LEU A 502 -0.60 20.36 13.33
N HIS A 503 -1.85 20.32 12.85
CA HIS A 503 -2.38 21.31 11.91
C HIS A 503 -2.49 22.69 12.56
N GLY A 504 -2.26 23.75 11.78
CA GLY A 504 -2.53 25.15 12.19
C GLY A 504 -1.58 25.73 13.24
N TYR A 505 -0.57 24.97 13.67
CA TYR A 505 0.38 25.35 14.72
C TYR A 505 1.80 24.86 14.40
N GLN A 506 2.80 25.60 14.88
CA GLN A 506 4.13 25.08 15.19
C GLN A 506 4.25 24.92 16.71
N PHE A 507 5.16 24.08 17.18
CA PHE A 507 5.39 23.78 18.58
C PHE A 507 6.88 23.59 18.90
N TYR A 508 7.27 23.92 20.13
CA TYR A 508 8.63 23.71 20.63
C TYR A 508 8.78 22.31 21.22
N VAL A 509 9.78 21.56 20.74
CA VAL A 509 10.12 20.23 21.27
C VAL A 509 11.03 20.40 22.48
N VAL A 510 10.43 20.51 23.67
CA VAL A 510 11.15 20.88 24.90
C VAL A 510 11.93 19.73 25.54
N GLY A 511 11.59 18.48 25.27
CA GLY A 511 12.33 17.33 25.78
C GLY A 511 11.90 16.03 25.12
N TRP A 512 12.73 15.00 25.20
CA TRP A 512 12.41 13.64 24.77
C TRP A 512 13.25 12.63 25.57
N GLY A 513 12.80 11.38 25.63
CA GLY A 513 13.52 10.31 26.32
C GLY A 513 13.13 8.91 25.82
N VAL A 514 13.74 7.89 26.41
CA VAL A 514 13.43 6.46 26.20
C VAL A 514 12.88 5.90 27.51
N GLY A 515 11.94 4.96 27.42
CA GLY A 515 11.16 4.44 28.54
C GLY A 515 9.88 5.25 28.82
N ASN A 516 9.36 5.11 30.04
CA ASN A 516 8.21 5.86 30.53
C ASN A 516 8.64 7.25 31.01
N PHE A 517 7.91 8.30 30.61
CA PHE A 517 8.10 9.66 31.11
C PHE A 517 7.86 9.76 32.63
N ASP A 518 8.82 10.32 33.35
CA ASP A 518 8.70 10.63 34.77
C ASP A 518 8.38 12.13 34.96
N PRO A 519 7.13 12.50 35.30
CA PRO A 519 6.72 13.90 35.47
C PRO A 519 7.39 14.61 36.66
N THR A 520 8.16 13.90 37.50
CA THR A 520 8.92 14.47 38.62
C THR A 520 10.41 14.66 38.30
N LYS A 521 10.95 13.98 37.28
CA LYS A 521 12.38 14.04 36.91
C LYS A 521 12.61 14.66 35.54
N ASP A 522 11.93 14.16 34.51
CA ASP A 522 12.20 14.52 33.11
C ASP A 522 11.97 16.01 32.79
N PRO A 523 11.00 16.73 33.40
CA PRO A 523 10.89 18.17 33.23
C PRO A 523 12.13 18.98 33.63
N ALA A 524 13.01 18.44 34.48
CA ALA A 524 14.28 19.08 34.85
C ALA A 524 15.35 19.00 33.74
N SER A 525 15.19 18.10 32.77
CA SER A 525 16.06 18.01 31.58
C SER A 525 15.53 18.78 30.37
N PHE A 526 14.37 19.44 30.49
CA PHE A 526 13.75 20.16 29.36
C PHE A 526 14.61 21.34 28.90
N ASN A 527 14.85 21.39 27.59
CA ASN A 527 15.35 22.57 26.93
C ASN A 527 14.23 23.62 26.86
N LEU A 528 14.31 24.63 27.72
CA LEU A 528 13.42 25.80 27.74
C LEU A 528 14.13 27.08 27.24
N PHE A 529 15.26 26.94 26.54
CA PHE A 529 16.09 28.05 26.06
C PHE A 529 16.14 28.11 24.52
N ASP A 530 16.49 27.00 23.86
CA ASP A 530 16.54 26.87 22.40
C ASP A 530 15.98 25.54 21.86
N PRO A 531 14.85 24.99 22.37
CA PRO A 531 14.21 23.79 21.81
C PRO A 531 13.78 24.03 20.35
N PRO A 532 13.99 23.08 19.44
CA PRO A 532 13.62 23.26 18.04
C PRO A 532 12.11 23.42 17.88
N GLU A 533 11.73 24.40 17.07
CA GLU A 533 10.37 24.66 16.62
C GLU A 533 10.05 23.74 15.43
N ARG A 534 8.94 23.02 15.49
CA ARG A 534 8.52 22.01 14.50
C ARG A 534 7.03 22.11 14.21
N ASN A 535 6.60 21.52 13.09
CA ASN A 535 5.20 21.15 12.88
C ASN A 535 5.00 19.62 12.91
N THR A 536 6.06 18.82 12.74
CA THR A 536 6.02 17.35 12.75
C THR A 536 7.21 16.76 13.52
N ILE A 537 6.96 15.95 14.55
CA ILE A 537 8.00 15.36 15.40
C ILE A 537 7.81 13.84 15.60
N GLY A 538 8.84 13.05 15.29
CA GLY A 538 8.93 11.66 15.72
C GLY A 538 9.50 11.54 17.13
N PHE A 539 9.25 10.42 17.79
CA PHE A 539 9.80 10.08 19.10
C PHE A 539 10.50 8.71 19.05
N PRO A 540 11.41 8.39 19.99
CA PRO A 540 12.07 7.09 20.00
C PRO A 540 11.07 5.95 20.16
N PRO A 541 11.26 4.81 19.48
CA PRO A 541 10.52 3.59 19.80
C PRO A 541 10.70 3.24 21.27
N GLY A 542 9.59 3.02 21.98
CA GLY A 542 9.57 2.79 23.41
C GLY A 542 10.05 4.00 24.20
N GLY A 543 9.74 5.21 23.76
CA GLY A 543 10.14 6.47 24.38
C GLY A 543 9.04 7.53 24.42
N TRP A 544 9.41 8.78 24.69
CA TRP A 544 8.47 9.89 24.82
C TRP A 544 9.03 11.20 24.25
N VAL A 545 8.15 12.15 23.93
CA VAL A 545 8.49 13.53 23.56
C VAL A 545 7.52 14.53 24.20
N ALA A 546 8.05 15.62 24.74
CA ALA A 546 7.30 16.73 25.30
C ALA A 546 7.32 17.93 24.35
N ILE A 547 6.14 18.42 23.97
CA ILE A 547 5.96 19.60 23.12
C ILE A 547 5.19 20.71 23.83
N ARG A 548 5.49 21.98 23.50
CA ARG A 548 4.78 23.17 24.01
C ARG A 548 4.38 24.13 22.90
N PHE A 549 3.18 24.70 23.01
CA PHE A 549 2.66 25.74 22.11
C PHE A 549 1.64 26.63 22.82
N VAL A 550 1.18 27.70 22.17
CA VAL A 550 0.06 28.53 22.63
C VAL A 550 -1.14 28.28 21.73
N ALA A 551 -2.33 28.11 22.28
CA ALA A 551 -3.58 27.94 21.52
C ALA A 551 -4.09 29.27 20.94
N ASP A 552 -3.26 29.96 20.16
CA ASP A 552 -3.48 31.31 19.61
C ASP A 552 -4.28 31.35 18.29
N ASN A 553 -4.66 30.18 17.77
CA ASN A 553 -5.40 30.02 16.51
C ASN A 553 -6.80 29.42 16.80
N PRO A 554 -7.90 30.17 16.60
CA PRO A 554 -9.24 29.72 16.96
C PRO A 554 -9.83 28.76 15.90
N GLU A 555 -10.86 28.02 16.30
CA GLU A 555 -11.54 26.94 15.54
C GLU A 555 -10.79 25.59 15.52
N ASN A 556 -11.21 24.65 14.66
CA ASN A 556 -10.92 23.21 14.80
C ASN A 556 -9.64 22.78 14.07
N PHE A 557 -8.67 22.27 14.82
CA PHE A 557 -7.41 21.72 14.30
C PHE A 557 -7.18 20.26 14.72
N ARG A 558 -6.25 19.57 14.06
CA ARG A 558 -5.99 18.12 14.17
C ARG A 558 -4.54 17.84 14.59
N LEU A 559 -4.35 16.98 15.60
CA LEU A 559 -3.08 16.32 15.91
C LEU A 559 -3.11 14.89 15.35
N HIS A 560 -2.13 14.46 14.56
CA HIS A 560 -2.12 13.10 13.97
C HIS A 560 -0.72 12.53 13.72
N GLY A 561 -0.59 11.19 13.72
CA GLY A 561 0.57 10.51 13.16
C GLY A 561 0.57 10.57 11.63
N HIS A 562 1.72 10.84 11.01
CA HIS A 562 1.84 11.11 9.56
C HIS A 562 2.05 9.84 8.70
N LYS A 563 2.45 8.71 9.33
CA LYS A 563 2.59 7.39 8.68
C LYS A 563 1.25 6.90 8.12
N CYS A 564 1.20 6.56 6.84
CA CYS A 564 -0.05 6.22 6.17
C CYS A 564 -0.54 4.77 6.44
N PHE A 565 0.31 3.93 7.02
CA PHE A 565 -0.09 2.72 7.77
C PHE A 565 -1.17 3.03 8.84
N ILE A 566 -1.24 4.27 9.33
CA ILE A 566 -2.15 4.77 10.37
C ILE A 566 -3.32 5.57 9.69
N VAL A 567 -3.65 5.20 8.43
CA VAL A 567 -4.37 5.86 7.28
C VAL A 567 -5.85 5.63 6.87
N PHE A 568 -6.82 5.25 7.72
CA PHE A 568 -8.07 4.57 7.27
C PHE A 568 -9.41 5.29 7.55
N SER A 569 -10.37 5.33 6.61
CA SER A 569 -11.82 5.53 6.89
C SER A 569 -12.70 5.61 5.62
N SER A 570 -13.84 4.92 5.62
CA SER A 570 -15.14 5.45 5.10
C SER A 570 -16.34 4.53 5.32
N SER A 571 -17.53 5.13 5.49
CA SER A 571 -18.89 4.55 5.45
C SER A 571 -19.20 3.52 4.34
N LYS A 572 -20.19 2.60 4.47
CA LYS A 572 -21.24 2.39 5.50
C LYS A 572 -21.55 0.87 5.69
N ARG A 573 -22.06 0.49 6.89
CA ARG A 573 -22.34 -0.89 7.43
C ARG A 573 -21.11 -1.72 7.93
N TRP A 574 -21.07 -1.96 9.25
CA TRP A 574 -20.17 -2.87 10.02
C TRP A 574 -18.64 -2.62 9.93
N TRP A 575 -18.09 -1.78 10.83
CA TRP A 575 -16.77 -1.14 10.64
C TRP A 575 -15.65 -1.46 11.64
N ILE A 576 -14.48 -1.73 11.06
CA ILE A 576 -13.10 -1.62 11.57
C ILE A 576 -12.31 -1.21 10.30
N ILE A 577 -11.46 -0.18 10.17
CA ILE A 577 -10.47 0.49 11.04
C ILE A 577 -10.50 2.01 10.78
N THR A 578 -10.08 2.87 11.74
CA THR A 578 -9.65 4.26 11.47
C THR A 578 -8.47 4.67 12.38
N PRO A 579 -7.42 5.28 11.80
CA PRO A 579 -6.98 6.68 12.04
C PRO A 579 -6.89 7.43 10.66
N PRO A 580 -6.21 8.57 10.33
CA PRO A 580 -5.19 9.35 11.03
C PRO A 580 -5.77 10.13 12.19
N ALA A 581 -4.88 10.42 13.13
CA ALA A 581 -5.20 10.81 14.48
C ALA A 581 -5.93 9.69 15.21
N PRO A 582 -5.54 9.48 16.45
CA PRO A 582 -6.55 9.38 17.49
C PRO A 582 -6.64 10.68 18.30
N MET A 583 -7.79 11.36 18.29
CA MET A 583 -7.81 12.84 18.40
C MET A 583 -8.00 13.44 19.80
N ALA A 584 -7.12 14.39 20.12
CA ALA A 584 -7.48 15.64 20.78
C ALA A 584 -7.80 16.73 19.72
N SER A 585 -8.76 17.63 19.99
CA SER A 585 -9.12 18.76 19.11
C SER A 585 -9.85 19.89 19.86
N LEU A 586 -9.49 21.14 19.54
CA LEU A 586 -9.50 22.31 20.44
C LEU A 586 -10.63 23.28 19.99
N TYR A 587 -11.34 24.00 20.88
CA TYR A 587 -12.76 24.36 20.60
C TYR A 587 -13.35 25.61 21.31
N LEU A 588 -14.14 26.47 20.62
CA LEU A 588 -14.83 27.64 21.23
C LEU A 588 -16.02 28.17 20.36
N ASN A 589 -17.23 28.30 20.96
CA ASN A 589 -18.62 28.50 20.43
C ASN A 589 -18.88 29.72 19.47
N SER A 590 -19.98 29.92 18.69
CA SER A 590 -21.44 29.50 18.67
C SER A 590 -22.15 30.00 17.35
N LEU A 591 -23.42 29.78 16.89
CA LEU A 591 -24.61 28.88 17.10
C LEU A 591 -25.81 29.20 16.10
N LEU A 592 -26.54 28.19 15.55
CA LEU A 592 -28.00 28.14 15.11
C LEU A 592 -28.59 29.03 13.93
N PRO A 593 -29.79 28.75 13.31
CA PRO A 593 -30.47 27.47 12.94
C PRO A 593 -31.26 27.37 11.56
N LEU A 594 -31.23 26.18 10.91
CA LEU A 594 -32.23 25.31 10.16
C LEU A 594 -33.60 25.78 9.54
N PRO A 595 -34.39 24.99 8.71
CA PRO A 595 -34.28 23.65 8.02
C PRO A 595 -34.63 23.71 6.46
N PRO A 596 -35.53 22.94 5.73
CA PRO A 596 -36.04 21.51 5.69
C PRO A 596 -36.24 20.76 4.28
N SER A 597 -36.26 19.41 4.29
CA SER A 597 -37.06 18.33 3.57
C SER A 597 -37.50 18.25 2.05
N HIS A 598 -36.97 17.24 1.29
CA HIS A 598 -37.54 15.94 0.73
C HIS A 598 -38.90 15.78 -0.07
N PRO A 599 -39.34 14.59 -0.66
CA PRO A 599 -38.72 13.41 -1.40
C PRO A 599 -39.58 12.67 -2.54
N GLN A 600 -39.19 11.45 -3.03
CA GLN A 600 -39.93 10.29 -3.72
C GLN A 600 -40.12 10.19 -5.28
N LYS A 601 -40.44 9.05 -5.99
CA LYS A 601 -40.17 7.55 -5.93
C LYS A 601 -40.85 6.72 -7.12
N LEU A 602 -40.44 5.44 -7.42
CA LEU A 602 -41.12 4.31 -8.20
C LEU A 602 -40.97 4.26 -9.78
N LEU A 603 -41.19 3.19 -10.62
CA LEU A 603 -41.45 1.70 -10.55
C LEU A 603 -41.20 0.93 -11.92
N GLU A 604 -41.42 -0.41 -12.01
CA GLU A 604 -41.49 -1.32 -13.23
C GLU A 604 -42.83 -2.14 -13.30
N PRO A 605 -43.16 -3.12 -14.25
CA PRO A 605 -42.56 -4.51 -14.36
C PRO A 605 -42.72 -5.42 -15.66
N SER A 606 -41.87 -6.47 -15.80
CA SER A 606 -42.03 -7.92 -16.24
C SER A 606 -42.90 -8.48 -17.43
N SER A 607 -42.43 -9.56 -18.11
CA SER A 607 -43.18 -10.85 -18.46
C SER A 607 -42.34 -11.92 -19.25
N SER A 608 -42.89 -13.13 -19.56
CA SER A 608 -42.16 -14.41 -19.89
C SER A 608 -42.86 -15.38 -20.89
N VAL A 609 -42.26 -16.53 -21.32
CA VAL A 609 -42.92 -17.82 -21.76
C VAL A 609 -41.94 -19.00 -22.11
N LEU A 610 -42.43 -20.26 -22.15
CA LEU A 610 -41.73 -21.58 -22.37
C LEU A 610 -41.64 -22.00 -23.90
N SER A 611 -41.16 -23.17 -24.42
CA SER A 611 -41.34 -24.59 -23.98
C SER A 611 -40.62 -25.73 -24.80
N THR A 612 -40.55 -26.94 -24.18
CA THR A 612 -40.61 -28.33 -24.73
C THR A 612 -39.44 -28.97 -25.52
N SER A 613 -39.55 -30.30 -25.76
CA SER A 613 -38.45 -31.29 -25.83
C SER A 613 -38.64 -32.40 -26.89
N ASN A 614 -37.58 -33.13 -27.27
CA ASN A 614 -37.65 -34.59 -27.51
C ASN A 614 -36.29 -35.33 -27.57
N SER A 615 -36.33 -36.66 -27.54
CA SER A 615 -35.21 -37.61 -27.34
C SER A 615 -34.56 -38.17 -28.62
N ASN A 616 -33.35 -38.71 -28.50
CA ASN A 616 -32.91 -39.95 -29.19
C ASN A 616 -31.59 -40.49 -28.57
N GLU A 617 -31.32 -41.78 -28.78
CA GLU A 617 -30.02 -42.40 -28.43
C GLU A 617 -28.88 -41.81 -29.30
N VAL A 618 -27.72 -41.59 -28.67
CA VAL A 618 -26.56 -40.95 -29.32
C VAL A 618 -25.29 -41.69 -28.94
N SER A 619 -24.66 -42.34 -29.92
CA SER A 619 -23.25 -42.76 -29.83
C SER A 619 -22.39 -41.59 -29.35
N LEU A 620 -21.59 -41.79 -28.30
CA LEU A 620 -20.85 -40.75 -27.62
C LEU A 620 -19.98 -39.95 -28.60
N LYS A 621 -20.43 -38.74 -28.93
CA LYS A 621 -19.67 -37.81 -29.78
C LYS A 621 -18.28 -37.58 -29.13
N PRO A 622 -17.22 -37.43 -29.92
CA PRO A 622 -15.88 -37.23 -29.37
C PRO A 622 -15.82 -35.97 -28.49
N ILE A 623 -14.92 -35.97 -27.51
CA ILE A 623 -14.65 -34.75 -26.74
C ILE A 623 -14.00 -33.75 -27.70
N VAL A 624 -14.63 -32.60 -27.89
CA VAL A 624 -14.10 -31.50 -28.73
C VAL A 624 -13.53 -30.43 -27.81
N ILE A 625 -12.26 -30.06 -28.01
CA ILE A 625 -11.55 -29.06 -27.20
C ILE A 625 -11.17 -27.89 -28.12
N ASN A 626 -11.54 -26.68 -27.73
CA ASN A 626 -11.14 -25.43 -28.38
C ASN A 626 -10.39 -24.52 -27.41
N GLY A 627 -9.41 -23.78 -27.95
CA GLY A 627 -8.50 -22.90 -27.22
C GLY A 627 -7.17 -23.58 -26.85
N ASP A 628 -6.08 -22.81 -26.89
CA ASP A 628 -4.83 -23.08 -26.19
C ASP A 628 -4.60 -21.94 -25.17
N PRO A 629 -4.61 -22.23 -23.85
CA PRO A 629 -4.92 -23.52 -23.24
C PRO A 629 -6.41 -23.89 -23.40
N PRO A 630 -6.81 -25.16 -23.14
CA PRO A 630 -8.19 -25.63 -23.26
C PRO A 630 -9.19 -24.68 -22.57
N THR A 631 -10.14 -24.15 -23.34
CA THR A 631 -11.06 -23.11 -22.87
C THR A 631 -12.53 -23.51 -23.04
N PHE A 632 -12.90 -24.04 -24.21
CA PHE A 632 -14.24 -24.54 -24.47
C PHE A 632 -14.19 -26.04 -24.78
N VAL A 633 -14.84 -26.85 -23.95
CA VAL A 633 -14.89 -28.31 -24.07
C VAL A 633 -16.33 -28.77 -24.30
N SER A 634 -16.55 -29.55 -25.34
CA SER A 634 -17.81 -30.26 -25.59
C SER A 634 -17.60 -31.74 -25.25
N ALA A 635 -18.20 -32.19 -24.16
CA ALA A 635 -18.18 -33.56 -23.67
C ALA A 635 -19.63 -34.06 -23.48
N PRO A 636 -20.42 -34.17 -24.56
CA PRO A 636 -21.84 -34.46 -24.46
C PRO A 636 -22.09 -35.86 -23.90
N SER A 637 -23.14 -35.98 -23.08
CA SER A 637 -23.60 -37.20 -22.38
C SER A 637 -22.60 -37.85 -21.41
N ARG A 638 -21.36 -37.34 -21.29
CA ARG A 638 -20.36 -37.83 -20.34
C ARG A 638 -20.66 -37.42 -18.90
N ARG A 639 -20.15 -38.22 -17.98
CA ARG A 639 -19.98 -37.87 -16.57
C ARG A 639 -18.87 -36.82 -16.44
N ILE A 640 -19.10 -35.77 -15.68
CA ILE A 640 -18.06 -34.80 -15.29
C ILE A 640 -17.90 -34.88 -13.76
N ILE A 641 -16.65 -34.91 -13.29
CA ILE A 641 -16.30 -34.81 -11.86
C ILE A 641 -15.53 -33.51 -11.66
N ALA A 642 -15.89 -32.73 -10.66
CA ALA A 642 -15.10 -31.59 -10.19
C ALA A 642 -14.58 -31.77 -8.77
N VAL A 643 -13.30 -31.49 -8.58
CA VAL A 643 -12.57 -31.55 -7.30
C VAL A 643 -11.98 -30.17 -7.02
N GLY A 644 -12.15 -29.65 -5.80
CA GLY A 644 -11.62 -28.35 -5.38
C GLY A 644 -10.13 -28.38 -5.03
N ASP A 645 -9.71 -27.40 -4.21
CA ASP A 645 -8.32 -27.20 -3.76
C ASP A 645 -7.71 -28.45 -3.12
N LEU A 646 -6.49 -28.78 -3.56
CA LEU A 646 -5.71 -29.95 -3.13
C LEU A 646 -4.54 -29.58 -2.21
N HIS A 647 -3.97 -28.38 -2.36
CA HIS A 647 -3.00 -27.79 -1.44
C HIS A 647 -1.92 -28.75 -0.90
N GLY A 648 -1.14 -29.31 -1.83
CA GLY A 648 0.04 -30.16 -1.56
C GLY A 648 -0.21 -31.44 -0.76
N ASP A 649 -1.47 -31.84 -0.54
CA ASP A 649 -1.84 -33.02 0.27
C ASP A 649 -2.23 -34.19 -0.64
N LEU A 650 -1.22 -34.98 -1.03
CA LEU A 650 -1.38 -36.10 -1.97
C LEU A 650 -2.24 -37.24 -1.41
N GLY A 651 -2.32 -37.37 -0.08
CA GLY A 651 -3.22 -38.32 0.57
C GLY A 651 -4.68 -37.95 0.30
N LYS A 652 -5.06 -36.71 0.62
CA LYS A 652 -6.41 -36.19 0.37
C LYS A 652 -6.76 -36.15 -1.12
N ALA A 653 -5.79 -35.87 -2.00
CA ALA A 653 -5.97 -35.94 -3.44
C ALA A 653 -6.32 -37.37 -3.91
N ARG A 654 -5.58 -38.39 -3.46
CA ARG A 654 -5.92 -39.80 -3.77
C ARG A 654 -7.28 -40.20 -3.21
N ASP A 655 -7.59 -39.86 -1.96
CA ASP A 655 -8.89 -40.12 -1.33
C ASP A 655 -10.04 -39.51 -2.16
N ALA A 656 -9.89 -38.25 -2.62
CA ALA A 656 -10.89 -37.55 -3.43
C ALA A 656 -11.12 -38.25 -4.79
N LEU A 657 -10.05 -38.66 -5.47
CA LEU A 657 -10.12 -39.30 -6.79
C LEU A 657 -10.61 -40.75 -6.72
N GLN A 658 -10.33 -41.47 -5.63
CA GLN A 658 -10.90 -42.80 -5.35
C GLN A 658 -12.38 -42.70 -4.98
N MET A 659 -12.77 -41.73 -4.14
CA MET A 659 -14.18 -41.45 -3.81
C MET A 659 -14.99 -41.04 -5.05
N ALA A 660 -14.38 -40.26 -5.95
CA ALA A 660 -14.95 -39.94 -7.25
C ALA A 660 -15.09 -41.17 -8.18
N GLY A 661 -14.46 -42.30 -7.88
CA GLY A 661 -14.41 -43.45 -8.80
C GLY A 661 -13.77 -43.07 -10.13
N VAL A 662 -12.61 -42.41 -10.08
CA VAL A 662 -11.74 -42.17 -11.25
C VAL A 662 -10.31 -42.69 -11.04
N LEU A 663 -9.90 -42.94 -9.80
CA LEU A 663 -8.60 -43.53 -9.42
C LEU A 663 -8.78 -44.90 -8.74
N SER A 664 -7.88 -45.83 -9.01
CA SER A 664 -7.88 -47.17 -8.41
C SER A 664 -7.61 -47.15 -6.90
N SER A 665 -8.26 -48.05 -6.16
CA SER A 665 -8.11 -48.20 -4.70
C SER A 665 -7.08 -49.27 -4.29
N ASP A 666 -6.23 -49.70 -5.21
CA ASP A 666 -5.15 -50.67 -5.03
C ASP A 666 -3.80 -50.03 -4.65
N GLY A 667 -3.68 -48.70 -4.81
CA GLY A 667 -2.45 -47.95 -4.60
C GLY A 667 -1.51 -47.89 -5.81
N HIS A 668 -1.99 -48.25 -7.01
CA HIS A 668 -1.23 -48.20 -8.26
C HIS A 668 -1.54 -46.97 -9.15
N ASP A 669 -2.34 -46.03 -8.65
CA ASP A 669 -2.71 -44.77 -9.32
C ASP A 669 -3.22 -44.92 -10.76
N GLN A 670 -4.06 -45.93 -11.00
CA GLN A 670 -4.62 -46.23 -12.32
C GLN A 670 -5.96 -45.53 -12.54
N TRP A 671 -6.22 -45.07 -13.76
CA TRP A 671 -7.53 -44.53 -14.15
C TRP A 671 -8.58 -45.62 -14.23
N VAL A 672 -9.66 -45.47 -13.46
CA VAL A 672 -10.84 -46.35 -13.45
C VAL A 672 -12.14 -45.60 -13.78
N GLY A 673 -12.02 -44.38 -14.32
CA GLY A 673 -13.15 -43.48 -14.56
C GLY A 673 -13.87 -43.68 -15.91
N ASP A 674 -13.56 -44.72 -16.68
CA ASP A 674 -14.08 -44.93 -18.05
C ASP A 674 -14.01 -43.63 -18.90
N ASP A 675 -15.15 -43.16 -19.42
CA ASP A 675 -15.31 -41.97 -20.26
C ASP A 675 -15.45 -40.64 -19.48
N THR A 676 -15.24 -40.67 -18.15
CA THR A 676 -15.42 -39.49 -17.27
C THR A 676 -14.49 -38.34 -17.66
N VAL A 677 -14.98 -37.12 -17.55
CA VAL A 677 -14.16 -35.90 -17.57
C VAL A 677 -13.89 -35.45 -16.14
N LEU A 678 -12.65 -35.53 -15.71
CA LEU A 678 -12.20 -34.96 -14.44
C LEU A 678 -11.81 -33.49 -14.65
N VAL A 679 -12.23 -32.61 -13.74
CA VAL A 679 -11.81 -31.21 -13.65
C VAL A 679 -11.31 -30.94 -12.24
N GLN A 680 -10.01 -30.71 -12.07
CA GLN A 680 -9.49 -30.08 -10.87
C GLN A 680 -9.73 -28.56 -10.98
N VAL A 681 -10.21 -27.95 -9.89
CA VAL A 681 -10.66 -26.55 -9.85
C VAL A 681 -9.98 -25.81 -8.70
N GLY A 682 -8.92 -25.07 -8.99
CA GLY A 682 -8.28 -24.19 -8.02
C GLY A 682 -6.87 -24.61 -7.60
N ASP A 683 -6.55 -24.40 -6.33
CA ASP A 683 -5.18 -24.41 -5.82
C ASP A 683 -4.66 -25.83 -5.59
N ILE A 684 -3.62 -26.22 -6.33
CA ILE A 684 -2.84 -27.46 -6.13
C ILE A 684 -1.62 -27.18 -5.25
N LEU A 685 -0.98 -26.03 -5.46
CA LEU A 685 0.25 -25.63 -4.77
C LEU A 685 0.00 -25.06 -3.36
N ASP A 686 1.07 -24.98 -2.59
CA ASP A 686 1.20 -24.45 -1.23
C ASP A 686 0.43 -25.23 -0.16
N ARG A 687 0.80 -25.00 1.11
CA ARG A 687 0.19 -25.60 2.32
C ARG A 687 0.33 -27.13 2.47
N GLY A 688 1.00 -27.82 1.57
CA GLY A 688 1.39 -29.23 1.70
C GLY A 688 2.83 -29.48 1.21
N ASP A 689 3.22 -30.75 1.04
CA ASP A 689 4.60 -31.13 0.70
C ASP A 689 4.74 -32.32 -0.27
N ASP A 690 3.71 -32.55 -1.08
CA ASP A 690 3.69 -33.44 -2.24
C ASP A 690 3.08 -32.69 -3.46
N GLU A 691 3.46 -31.43 -3.65
CA GLU A 691 2.87 -30.53 -4.64
C GLU A 691 3.19 -30.96 -6.09
N ILE A 692 4.47 -31.24 -6.36
CA ILE A 692 4.93 -31.66 -7.68
C ILE A 692 4.44 -33.08 -7.97
N ALA A 693 4.35 -33.92 -6.93
CA ALA A 693 3.75 -35.25 -7.02
C ALA A 693 2.25 -35.20 -7.39
N ILE A 694 1.44 -34.27 -6.87
CA ILE A 694 0.03 -34.12 -7.30
C ILE A 694 -0.06 -33.68 -8.77
N LEU A 695 0.76 -32.72 -9.19
CA LEU A 695 0.79 -32.29 -10.60
C LEU A 695 1.22 -33.45 -11.52
N SER A 696 2.19 -34.26 -11.10
CA SER A 696 2.64 -35.49 -11.77
C SER A 696 1.52 -36.53 -11.89
N LEU A 697 0.78 -36.79 -10.80
CA LEU A 697 -0.38 -37.69 -10.77
C LEU A 697 -1.44 -37.27 -11.78
N LEU A 698 -1.86 -35.99 -11.75
CA LEU A 698 -2.88 -35.47 -12.67
C LEU A 698 -2.42 -35.51 -14.14
N ARG A 699 -1.12 -35.30 -14.38
CA ARG A 699 -0.51 -35.41 -15.72
C ARG A 699 -0.43 -36.85 -16.23
N SER A 700 -0.22 -37.83 -15.35
CA SER A 700 -0.31 -39.26 -15.68
C SER A 700 -1.77 -39.66 -16.00
N LEU A 701 -2.73 -39.21 -15.18
CA LEU A 701 -4.15 -39.50 -15.38
C LEU A 701 -4.72 -38.85 -16.66
N GLU A 702 -4.17 -37.73 -17.13
CA GLU A 702 -4.55 -37.10 -18.42
C GLU A 702 -4.42 -38.07 -19.59
N ASP A 703 -3.29 -38.77 -19.70
CA ASP A 703 -3.04 -39.76 -20.76
C ASP A 703 -3.91 -41.01 -20.57
N GLN A 704 -4.03 -41.51 -19.33
CA GLN A 704 -4.82 -42.71 -19.02
C GLN A 704 -6.32 -42.49 -19.27
N ALA A 705 -6.88 -41.35 -18.88
CA ALA A 705 -8.29 -41.00 -19.14
C ALA A 705 -8.57 -40.91 -20.64
N LYS A 706 -7.66 -40.26 -21.38
CA LYS A 706 -7.75 -40.09 -22.83
C LYS A 706 -7.70 -41.42 -23.58
N ALA A 707 -6.92 -42.39 -23.10
CA ALA A 707 -6.91 -43.76 -23.64
C ALA A 707 -8.25 -44.49 -23.46
N ASN A 708 -9.01 -44.17 -22.42
CA ASN A 708 -10.33 -44.74 -22.10
C ASN A 708 -11.52 -43.91 -22.63
N GLY A 709 -11.26 -42.82 -23.37
CA GLY A 709 -12.31 -41.97 -23.96
C GLY A 709 -12.87 -40.88 -23.05
N GLY A 710 -12.28 -40.71 -21.85
CA GLY A 710 -12.48 -39.60 -20.93
C GLY A 710 -11.43 -38.49 -21.11
N ALA A 711 -11.28 -37.64 -20.10
CA ALA A 711 -10.26 -36.57 -20.07
C ALA A 711 -9.95 -36.10 -18.64
N VAL A 712 -8.79 -35.48 -18.44
CA VAL A 712 -8.47 -34.69 -17.25
C VAL A 712 -8.19 -33.24 -17.66
N PHE A 713 -8.78 -32.30 -16.94
CA PHE A 713 -8.48 -30.88 -17.01
C PHE A 713 -8.11 -30.35 -15.62
N GLN A 714 -7.24 -29.35 -15.59
CA GLN A 714 -6.89 -28.58 -14.39
C GLN A 714 -7.24 -27.11 -14.67
N VAL A 715 -7.60 -26.35 -13.64
CA VAL A 715 -7.95 -24.94 -13.75
C VAL A 715 -7.15 -24.17 -12.71
N ASN A 716 -6.15 -23.42 -13.18
CA ASN A 716 -5.17 -22.71 -12.35
C ASN A 716 -5.86 -21.82 -11.30
N GLY A 717 -5.51 -22.04 -10.05
CA GLY A 717 -5.92 -21.23 -8.91
C GLY A 717 -5.08 -19.97 -8.74
N ASN A 718 -5.17 -19.38 -7.56
CA ASN A 718 -4.39 -18.20 -7.22
C ASN A 718 -2.99 -18.58 -6.71
N HIS A 719 -2.81 -19.79 -6.20
CA HIS A 719 -1.53 -20.27 -5.73
C HIS A 719 -0.61 -20.64 -6.90
N GLU A 720 -1.14 -21.16 -8.00
CA GLU A 720 -0.39 -21.39 -9.25
C GLU A 720 0.12 -20.05 -9.83
N THR A 721 -0.74 -19.03 -9.87
CA THR A 721 -0.33 -17.70 -10.36
C THR A 721 0.62 -16.99 -9.41
N MET A 722 0.46 -17.13 -8.09
CA MET A 722 1.40 -16.61 -7.09
C MET A 722 2.79 -17.24 -7.20
N ASN A 723 2.88 -18.57 -7.34
CA ASN A 723 4.17 -19.24 -7.45
C ASN A 723 4.90 -18.87 -8.75
N VAL A 724 4.18 -18.67 -9.86
CA VAL A 724 4.78 -18.16 -11.11
C VAL A 724 5.14 -16.67 -11.04
N GLU A 725 4.49 -15.88 -10.19
CA GLU A 725 4.92 -14.53 -9.84
C GLU A 725 6.20 -14.49 -8.97
N GLY A 726 6.49 -15.56 -8.22
CA GLY A 726 7.56 -15.60 -7.21
C GLY A 726 7.09 -15.28 -5.77
N ASP A 727 5.77 -15.29 -5.53
CA ASP A 727 5.14 -14.96 -4.25
C ASP A 727 4.94 -16.20 -3.37
N TYR A 728 6.02 -16.65 -2.73
CA TYR A 728 6.09 -17.91 -1.96
C TYR A 728 5.52 -17.84 -0.54
N ARG A 729 4.61 -16.91 -0.24
CA ARG A 729 4.18 -16.60 1.15
C ARG A 729 3.39 -17.70 1.87
N TYR A 730 2.91 -18.72 1.17
CA TYR A 730 2.13 -19.84 1.74
C TYR A 730 2.78 -21.22 1.52
N VAL A 731 3.96 -21.28 0.89
CA VAL A 731 4.70 -22.50 0.60
C VAL A 731 5.16 -23.16 1.91
N ASP A 732 4.92 -24.46 2.08
CA ASP A 732 5.45 -25.21 3.23
C ASP A 732 6.99 -25.30 3.14
N ALA A 733 7.67 -25.30 4.29
CA ALA A 733 9.13 -25.49 4.34
C ALA A 733 9.60 -26.75 3.59
N ARG A 734 8.77 -27.80 3.56
CA ARG A 734 9.02 -29.10 2.92
C ARG A 734 8.72 -29.11 1.41
N ALA A 735 7.88 -28.21 0.90
CA ALA A 735 7.68 -28.04 -0.54
C ALA A 735 8.91 -27.40 -1.22
N PHE A 736 9.68 -26.57 -0.51
CA PHE A 736 11.00 -26.12 -0.96
C PHE A 736 12.03 -27.26 -1.01
N ASP A 737 11.92 -28.25 -0.12
CA ASP A 737 12.71 -29.48 -0.21
C ASP A 737 12.27 -30.31 -1.43
N GLU A 738 10.96 -30.53 -1.67
CA GLU A 738 10.46 -31.26 -2.86
C GLU A 738 10.95 -30.60 -4.16
N CYS A 739 10.96 -29.25 -4.23
CA CYS A 739 11.54 -28.52 -5.35
C CYS A 739 13.05 -28.77 -5.54
N THR A 740 13.77 -29.10 -4.47
CA THR A 740 15.21 -29.44 -4.52
C THR A 740 15.38 -30.87 -4.99
N ASP A 741 14.72 -31.84 -4.34
CA ASP A 741 14.74 -33.26 -4.73
C ASP A 741 14.36 -33.43 -6.21
N PHE A 742 13.34 -32.69 -6.69
CA PHE A 742 12.89 -32.74 -8.08
C PHE A 742 13.88 -32.08 -9.06
N LEU A 743 14.66 -31.07 -8.65
CA LEU A 743 15.73 -30.55 -9.52
C LEU A 743 16.89 -31.53 -9.64
N ASP A 744 17.32 -32.13 -8.52
CA ASP A 744 18.39 -33.12 -8.51
C ASP A 744 17.98 -34.36 -9.33
N TYR A 745 16.74 -34.83 -9.18
CA TYR A 745 16.11 -35.88 -10.00
C TYR A 745 16.10 -35.59 -11.51
N LEU A 746 15.96 -34.32 -11.92
CA LEU A 746 15.96 -33.94 -13.33
C LEU A 746 17.35 -33.99 -13.99
N GLU A 747 18.45 -34.09 -13.23
CA GLU A 747 19.80 -34.29 -13.77
C GLU A 747 19.95 -35.71 -14.35
N ASP A 748 19.49 -36.74 -13.62
CA ASP A 748 19.55 -38.15 -14.04
C ASP A 748 18.73 -38.46 -15.31
N TYR A 749 17.65 -37.70 -15.56
CA TYR A 749 16.71 -37.96 -16.66
C TYR A 749 17.04 -37.28 -18.00
N ALA A 750 18.25 -36.73 -18.15
CA ALA A 750 18.91 -36.48 -19.43
C ALA A 750 18.03 -35.84 -20.55
N GLN A 751 17.35 -34.74 -20.22
CA GLN A 751 16.48 -33.91 -21.08
C GLN A 751 15.04 -34.40 -21.36
N ASP A 752 14.63 -35.60 -20.96
CA ASP A 752 13.25 -36.08 -21.18
C ASP A 752 12.28 -35.57 -20.09
N TRP A 753 11.78 -34.34 -20.26
CA TRP A 753 10.85 -33.70 -19.30
C TRP A 753 9.54 -34.46 -19.12
N ASP A 754 8.86 -34.86 -20.20
CA ASP A 754 7.51 -35.40 -20.12
C ASP A 754 7.50 -36.76 -19.41
N LYS A 755 8.52 -37.59 -19.65
CA LYS A 755 8.74 -38.84 -18.92
C LYS A 755 9.13 -38.60 -17.45
N ALA A 756 10.12 -37.77 -17.19
CA ALA A 756 10.59 -37.52 -15.81
C ALA A 756 9.47 -36.94 -14.94
N PHE A 757 8.76 -35.94 -15.44
CA PHE A 757 7.68 -35.30 -14.72
C PHE A 757 6.49 -36.25 -14.46
N LYS A 758 6.14 -37.15 -15.39
CA LYS A 758 5.10 -38.18 -15.17
C LYS A 758 5.55 -39.32 -14.25
N ASN A 759 6.85 -39.58 -14.15
CA ASN A 759 7.39 -40.60 -13.24
C ASN A 759 7.48 -40.12 -11.78
N TRP A 760 7.56 -38.80 -11.54
CA TRP A 760 7.78 -38.24 -10.20
C TRP A 760 6.79 -38.73 -9.14
N ILE A 761 5.52 -38.95 -9.46
CA ILE A 761 4.51 -39.54 -8.54
C ILE A 761 4.91 -40.91 -7.95
N PHE A 762 5.71 -41.70 -8.67
CA PHE A 762 6.22 -42.99 -8.19
C PHE A 762 7.53 -42.86 -7.41
N ASP A 763 8.45 -42.01 -7.89
CA ASP A 763 9.80 -41.87 -7.34
C ASP A 763 9.87 -40.95 -6.11
N SER A 764 9.07 -39.87 -6.08
CA SER A 764 9.05 -38.81 -5.05
C SER A 764 9.01 -39.31 -3.61
N ARG A 765 8.26 -40.40 -3.36
CA ARG A 765 8.17 -41.02 -2.04
C ARG A 765 9.52 -41.54 -1.54
N GLN A 766 10.32 -42.15 -2.40
CA GLN A 766 11.64 -42.67 -2.03
C GLN A 766 12.58 -41.52 -1.67
N TRP A 767 12.61 -40.46 -2.49
CA TRP A 767 13.37 -39.23 -2.20
C TRP A 767 12.96 -38.59 -0.86
N LYS A 768 11.65 -38.50 -0.59
CA LYS A 768 11.08 -37.98 0.66
C LYS A 768 11.43 -38.85 1.89
N GLU A 769 11.52 -40.16 1.74
CA GLU A 769 11.97 -41.09 2.79
C GLU A 769 13.50 -41.04 3.00
N ASP A 770 14.33 -40.99 1.95
CA ASP A 770 15.79 -40.89 2.06
C ASP A 770 16.28 -39.54 2.60
N ARG A 771 15.62 -38.44 2.18
CA ARG A 771 15.81 -37.12 2.79
C ARG A 771 15.45 -37.12 4.27
N ARG A 772 14.38 -37.81 4.67
CA ARG A 772 14.00 -37.96 6.09
C ARG A 772 15.00 -38.80 6.88
N ASN A 773 15.58 -39.83 6.28
CA ASN A 773 16.60 -40.69 6.89
C ASN A 773 17.96 -39.99 7.08
N SER A 774 18.26 -38.97 6.27
CA SER A 774 19.50 -38.19 6.31
C SER A 774 19.39 -36.87 7.09
N GLN A 775 18.19 -36.43 7.48
CA GLN A 775 17.95 -35.14 8.11
C GLN A 775 18.23 -35.13 9.62
N THR A 776 19.03 -34.15 10.09
CA THR A 776 19.26 -33.93 11.52
C THR A 776 18.29 -32.91 12.10
N TYR A 777 18.12 -32.92 13.43
CA TYR A 777 17.27 -31.97 14.16
C TYR A 777 17.59 -30.48 13.86
N TRP A 778 18.86 -30.18 13.58
CA TRP A 778 19.33 -28.81 13.35
C TRP A 778 19.11 -28.31 11.91
N ASP A 779 18.81 -29.19 10.94
CA ASP A 779 18.68 -28.80 9.54
C ASP A 779 17.46 -27.91 9.24
N GLN A 780 16.46 -27.87 10.14
CA GLN A 780 15.34 -26.93 10.07
C GLN A 780 15.78 -25.46 10.26
N TRP A 781 16.94 -25.24 10.88
CA TRP A 781 17.54 -23.92 11.11
C TRP A 781 18.67 -23.60 10.12
N ASN A 782 18.93 -24.50 9.15
CA ASN A 782 20.01 -24.36 8.18
C ASN A 782 19.64 -23.35 7.08
N VAL A 783 20.07 -22.11 7.25
CA VAL A 783 19.83 -20.99 6.31
C VAL A 783 20.27 -21.32 4.88
N VAL A 784 21.37 -22.05 4.71
CA VAL A 784 21.89 -22.43 3.39
C VAL A 784 20.99 -23.46 2.71
N LYS A 785 20.46 -24.45 3.45
CA LYS A 785 19.46 -25.40 2.92
C LYS A 785 18.19 -24.65 2.49
N ARG A 786 17.69 -23.74 3.33
CA ARG A 786 16.51 -22.93 2.99
C ARG A 786 16.73 -22.03 1.76
N GLN A 787 17.92 -21.45 1.61
CA GLN A 787 18.30 -20.70 0.40
C GLN A 787 18.31 -21.58 -0.85
N LYS A 788 18.87 -22.79 -0.80
CA LYS A 788 18.82 -23.75 -1.91
C LYS A 788 17.39 -24.03 -2.36
N GLY A 789 16.49 -24.40 -1.44
CA GLY A 789 15.10 -24.72 -1.79
C GLY A 789 14.31 -23.55 -2.37
N VAL A 790 14.54 -22.32 -1.89
CA VAL A 790 13.96 -21.10 -2.48
C VAL A 790 14.49 -20.85 -3.90
N ILE A 791 15.79 -21.06 -4.14
CA ILE A 791 16.38 -20.97 -5.49
C ILE A 791 15.79 -22.06 -6.40
N ALA A 792 15.65 -23.29 -5.90
CA ALA A 792 15.10 -24.42 -6.65
C ALA A 792 13.66 -24.14 -7.11
N ARG A 793 12.77 -23.74 -6.19
CA ARG A 793 11.40 -23.33 -6.50
C ARG A 793 11.38 -22.16 -7.49
N SER A 794 12.28 -21.18 -7.33
CA SER A 794 12.38 -20.04 -8.24
C SER A 794 12.80 -20.42 -9.66
N VAL A 795 13.74 -21.36 -9.83
CA VAL A 795 14.15 -21.87 -11.14
C VAL A 795 13.02 -22.64 -11.83
N LEU A 796 12.24 -23.43 -11.07
CA LEU A 796 11.13 -24.23 -11.58
C LEU A 796 9.89 -23.40 -11.95
N PHE A 797 9.48 -22.45 -11.11
CA PHE A 797 8.20 -21.75 -11.23
C PHE A 797 8.26 -20.34 -11.84
N ARG A 798 9.40 -19.64 -11.89
CA ARG A 798 9.48 -18.32 -12.58
C ARG A 798 8.98 -18.44 -14.03
N PRO A 799 8.48 -17.36 -14.67
CA PRO A 799 7.99 -17.43 -16.05
C PRO A 799 9.07 -17.97 -17.01
N GLY A 800 8.69 -18.95 -17.84
CA GLY A 800 9.62 -19.74 -18.67
C GLY A 800 10.38 -20.88 -17.95
N GLY A 801 10.20 -21.04 -16.63
CA GLY A 801 10.64 -22.20 -15.85
C GLY A 801 9.77 -23.43 -16.13
N ARG A 802 10.29 -24.64 -15.91
CA ARG A 802 9.63 -25.87 -16.37
C ARG A 802 8.24 -26.11 -15.78
N LEU A 803 8.04 -25.87 -14.48
CA LEU A 803 6.71 -26.00 -13.86
C LEU A 803 5.80 -24.82 -14.22
N ALA A 804 6.34 -23.62 -14.48
CA ALA A 804 5.58 -22.51 -15.05
C ALA A 804 5.03 -22.86 -16.44
N CYS A 805 5.86 -23.46 -17.30
CA CYS A 805 5.48 -23.97 -18.61
C CYS A 805 4.45 -25.11 -18.51
N GLU A 806 4.53 -25.98 -17.50
CA GLU A 806 3.51 -27.01 -17.28
C GLU A 806 2.16 -26.41 -16.86
N LEU A 807 2.14 -25.51 -15.87
CA LEU A 807 0.93 -24.78 -15.44
C LEU A 807 0.28 -23.99 -16.59
N SER A 808 1.09 -23.49 -17.53
CA SER A 808 0.63 -22.79 -18.73
C SER A 808 -0.19 -23.64 -19.72
N ARG A 809 -0.23 -24.97 -19.54
CA ARG A 809 -1.10 -25.88 -20.29
C ARG A 809 -2.57 -25.75 -19.87
N HIS A 810 -2.83 -25.08 -18.75
CA HIS A 810 -4.13 -25.01 -18.09
C HIS A 810 -4.69 -23.58 -18.12
N GLY A 811 -6.01 -23.48 -18.25
CA GLY A 811 -6.72 -22.19 -18.19
C GLY A 811 -6.92 -21.73 -16.74
N VAL A 812 -7.32 -20.46 -16.57
CA VAL A 812 -7.95 -19.96 -15.33
C VAL A 812 -9.48 -20.01 -15.40
N ILE A 813 -10.02 -20.25 -16.60
CA ILE A 813 -11.45 -20.47 -16.88
C ILE A 813 -11.57 -21.68 -17.81
N LEU A 814 -12.42 -22.64 -17.48
CA LEU A 814 -12.79 -23.74 -18.38
C LEU A 814 -14.31 -23.76 -18.51
N ARG A 815 -14.85 -23.79 -19.73
CA ARG A 815 -16.27 -24.08 -19.94
C ARG A 815 -16.40 -25.48 -20.54
N ALA A 816 -16.97 -26.42 -19.78
CA ALA A 816 -17.32 -27.75 -20.27
C ALA A 816 -18.84 -27.89 -20.40
N ASN A 817 -19.34 -28.18 -21.61
CA ASN A 817 -20.77 -28.18 -21.94
C ASN A 817 -21.45 -26.85 -21.54
N ASN A 818 -22.39 -26.92 -20.58
CA ASN A 818 -23.16 -25.81 -20.03
C ASN A 818 -22.61 -25.31 -18.68
N TRP A 819 -21.42 -25.75 -18.27
CA TRP A 819 -20.83 -25.48 -16.96
C TRP A 819 -19.52 -24.70 -17.10
N VAL A 820 -19.31 -23.72 -16.23
CA VAL A 820 -18.04 -22.96 -16.13
C VAL A 820 -17.31 -23.32 -14.84
N PHE A 821 -16.02 -23.58 -14.95
CA PHE A 821 -15.11 -23.91 -13.85
C PHE A 821 -14.03 -22.82 -13.81
N CYS A 822 -13.88 -22.15 -12.68
CA CYS A 822 -12.84 -21.15 -12.44
C CYS A 822 -12.64 -21.01 -10.94
N HIS A 823 -11.42 -20.70 -10.48
CA HIS A 823 -11.12 -20.75 -9.05
C HIS A 823 -11.99 -19.79 -8.21
N GLY A 824 -11.85 -18.48 -8.42
CA GLY A 824 -12.58 -17.45 -7.67
C GLY A 824 -13.97 -17.12 -8.23
N GLY A 825 -14.06 -16.96 -9.54
CA GLY A 825 -15.34 -16.69 -10.21
C GLY A 825 -15.22 -15.80 -11.44
N LEU A 826 -16.12 -16.00 -12.39
CA LEU A 826 -16.26 -15.16 -13.58
C LEU A 826 -17.20 -13.98 -13.30
N HIS A 827 -17.00 -12.84 -13.94
CA HIS A 827 -17.86 -11.65 -13.85
C HIS A 827 -18.24 -11.17 -15.27
N PRO A 828 -19.28 -10.35 -15.46
CA PRO A 828 -19.72 -9.93 -16.80
C PRO A 828 -18.59 -9.20 -17.56
N HIS A 829 -17.78 -8.41 -16.84
CA HIS A 829 -16.63 -7.71 -17.40
C HIS A 829 -15.46 -8.64 -17.77
N HIS A 830 -15.33 -9.83 -17.17
CA HIS A 830 -14.39 -10.86 -17.63
C HIS A 830 -14.86 -11.47 -18.95
N VAL A 831 -16.16 -11.77 -19.06
CA VAL A 831 -16.75 -12.29 -20.31
C VAL A 831 -16.58 -11.27 -21.44
N ALA A 832 -16.86 -9.99 -21.18
CA ALA A 832 -16.70 -8.90 -22.14
C ALA A 832 -15.24 -8.62 -22.55
N TYR A 833 -14.25 -9.00 -21.73
CA TYR A 833 -12.83 -8.96 -22.09
C TYR A 833 -12.41 -10.15 -22.97
N GLY A 834 -13.13 -11.27 -22.89
CA GLY A 834 -13.00 -12.47 -23.72
C GLY A 834 -12.32 -13.63 -22.99
N VAL A 835 -13.06 -14.71 -22.73
CA VAL A 835 -12.60 -15.87 -21.92
C VAL A 835 -11.34 -16.54 -22.49
N GLU A 836 -11.31 -16.85 -23.80
CA GLU A 836 -10.10 -17.40 -24.46
C GLU A 836 -8.92 -16.43 -24.43
N ARG A 837 -9.18 -15.12 -24.45
CA ARG A 837 -8.15 -14.11 -24.38
C ARG A 837 -7.49 -14.12 -22.99
N ILE A 838 -8.30 -14.16 -21.92
CA ILE A 838 -7.80 -14.25 -20.55
C ILE A 838 -6.89 -15.48 -20.39
N ASN A 839 -7.38 -16.66 -20.79
CA ASN A 839 -6.61 -17.90 -20.74
C ASN A 839 -5.30 -17.84 -21.54
N ARG A 840 -5.36 -17.35 -22.78
CA ARG A 840 -4.19 -17.22 -23.64
C ARG A 840 -3.18 -16.25 -23.05
N GLU A 841 -3.59 -15.08 -22.56
CA GLU A 841 -2.69 -14.09 -21.97
C GLU A 841 -2.01 -14.65 -20.70
N VAL A 842 -2.71 -15.42 -19.85
CA VAL A 842 -2.10 -16.04 -18.64
C VAL A 842 -1.08 -17.10 -19.03
N SER A 843 -1.48 -18.02 -19.91
CA SER A 843 -0.61 -19.06 -20.43
C SER A 843 0.64 -18.49 -21.12
N THR A 844 0.46 -17.47 -21.96
CA THR A 844 1.55 -16.80 -22.68
C THR A 844 2.52 -16.12 -21.72
N TRP A 845 2.04 -15.49 -20.65
CA TRP A 845 2.89 -14.99 -19.56
C TRP A 845 3.68 -16.12 -18.89
N MET A 846 3.00 -17.19 -18.43
CA MET A 846 3.66 -18.32 -17.75
C MET A 846 4.75 -19.01 -18.62
N ARG A 847 4.54 -19.12 -19.94
CA ARG A 847 5.51 -19.70 -20.90
C ARG A 847 6.72 -18.82 -21.17
N SER A 848 6.66 -17.52 -20.91
CA SER A 848 7.65 -16.55 -21.42
C SER A 848 8.81 -16.33 -20.47
N ALA A 849 10.04 -16.58 -20.92
CA ALA A 849 11.25 -16.21 -20.18
C ALA A 849 11.31 -14.69 -19.97
N THR A 850 11.66 -14.26 -18.75
CA THR A 850 11.52 -12.88 -18.25
C THR A 850 12.53 -11.85 -18.79
N ASP A 851 13.38 -12.24 -19.71
CA ASP A 851 14.71 -11.63 -19.86
C ASP A 851 14.79 -10.61 -21.02
N TYR A 852 13.64 -10.27 -21.64
CA TYR A 852 13.53 -9.34 -22.76
C TYR A 852 12.46 -8.26 -22.53
N GLU A 853 12.63 -7.07 -23.13
CA GLU A 853 11.75 -5.90 -22.92
C GLU A 853 10.32 -6.10 -23.42
N ASP A 854 10.11 -6.98 -24.40
CA ASP A 854 8.79 -7.34 -24.96
C ASP A 854 8.11 -8.53 -24.23
N SER A 855 8.62 -8.97 -23.07
CA SER A 855 8.07 -10.13 -22.34
C SER A 855 6.58 -9.95 -21.99
N PRO A 856 5.69 -10.89 -22.37
CA PRO A 856 4.25 -10.83 -22.10
C PRO A 856 3.90 -10.56 -20.64
N GLN A 857 3.08 -9.53 -20.41
CA GLN A 857 2.74 -9.08 -19.06
C GLN A 857 1.68 -9.98 -18.40
N MET A 858 1.92 -10.32 -17.14
CA MET A 858 0.99 -11.04 -16.26
C MET A 858 -0.42 -10.39 -16.25
N PRO A 859 -1.49 -11.10 -16.65
CA PRO A 859 -2.79 -10.47 -16.85
C PRO A 859 -3.52 -10.27 -15.52
N PHE A 860 -3.60 -9.03 -15.07
CA PHE A 860 -4.22 -8.64 -13.79
C PHE A 860 -5.66 -9.18 -13.66
N ILE A 861 -6.48 -9.04 -14.71
CA ILE A 861 -7.89 -9.49 -14.77
C ILE A 861 -8.08 -11.00 -14.46
N ALA A 862 -7.06 -11.83 -14.72
CA ALA A 862 -7.02 -13.19 -14.21
C ALA A 862 -6.42 -13.27 -12.81
N THR A 863 -5.18 -12.78 -12.68
CA THR A 863 -4.19 -13.24 -11.69
C THR A 863 -4.13 -12.43 -10.40
N ARG A 864 -4.63 -11.19 -10.37
CA ARG A 864 -4.57 -10.31 -9.18
C ARG A 864 -5.77 -9.37 -9.09
N GLY A 865 -6.38 -9.26 -7.90
CA GLY A 865 -7.46 -8.31 -7.62
C GLY A 865 -8.66 -9.01 -6.99
N TYR A 866 -9.41 -8.34 -6.12
CA TYR A 866 -10.56 -8.97 -5.43
C TYR A 866 -11.74 -9.34 -6.36
N ASP A 867 -11.68 -8.83 -7.58
CA ASP A 867 -12.56 -9.07 -8.72
C ASP A 867 -12.01 -10.12 -9.69
N SER A 868 -10.69 -10.40 -9.68
CA SER A 868 -10.02 -11.22 -10.71
C SER A 868 -10.44 -12.70 -10.69
N VAL A 869 -10.32 -13.38 -11.83
CA VAL A 869 -10.81 -14.75 -12.04
C VAL A 869 -10.42 -15.72 -10.92
N VAL A 870 -9.16 -15.68 -10.44
CA VAL A 870 -8.66 -16.62 -9.43
C VAL A 870 -8.84 -16.14 -7.98
N TRP A 871 -9.09 -14.85 -7.76
CA TRP A 871 -9.15 -14.23 -6.42
C TRP A 871 -10.56 -13.79 -5.99
N SER A 872 -11.52 -13.81 -6.91
CA SER A 872 -12.90 -13.40 -6.65
C SER A 872 -13.49 -14.21 -5.49
N ARG A 873 -14.08 -13.50 -4.52
CA ARG A 873 -14.86 -14.08 -3.41
C ARG A 873 -16.31 -13.61 -3.45
N LEU A 874 -16.84 -13.31 -4.64
CA LEU A 874 -18.23 -12.89 -4.79
C LEU A 874 -19.18 -14.05 -4.47
N TYR A 875 -18.94 -15.21 -5.09
CA TYR A 875 -19.85 -16.35 -5.05
C TYR A 875 -19.57 -17.34 -3.91
N SER A 876 -18.33 -17.43 -3.43
CA SER A 876 -17.94 -18.38 -2.37
C SER A 876 -18.32 -17.95 -0.94
N ARG A 877 -19.08 -16.85 -0.80
CA ARG A 877 -19.55 -16.32 0.48
C ARG A 877 -20.87 -16.97 0.88
N GLU A 878 -20.93 -17.45 2.12
CA GLU A 878 -22.17 -17.92 2.73
C GLU A 878 -23.26 -16.85 2.65
N THR A 879 -24.45 -17.22 2.16
CA THR A 879 -25.63 -16.35 2.07
C THR A 879 -26.07 -15.81 3.44
N ALA A 880 -25.85 -16.59 4.52
CA ALA A 880 -26.01 -16.15 5.91
C ALA A 880 -25.02 -15.03 6.37
N GLU A 881 -24.09 -14.60 5.51
CA GLU A 881 -23.24 -13.41 5.70
C GLU A 881 -23.58 -12.26 4.74
N LEU A 882 -24.76 -12.31 4.11
CA LEU A 882 -25.34 -11.29 3.25
C LEU A 882 -26.61 -10.70 3.91
N ASN A 883 -27.11 -9.59 3.36
CA ASN A 883 -28.50 -9.15 3.52
C ASN A 883 -29.18 -9.26 2.16
N ASP A 884 -30.51 -9.30 2.14
CA ASP A 884 -31.35 -9.61 0.97
C ASP A 884 -30.89 -8.88 -0.31
N TYR A 885 -30.70 -7.56 -0.25
CA TYR A 885 -30.17 -6.75 -1.36
C TYR A 885 -28.79 -7.19 -1.90
N GLN A 886 -27.91 -7.72 -1.03
CA GLN A 886 -26.64 -8.32 -1.45
C GLN A 886 -26.81 -9.74 -2.01
N ILE A 887 -27.84 -10.48 -1.61
CA ILE A 887 -28.19 -11.78 -2.19
C ILE A 887 -28.73 -11.55 -3.61
N GLU A 888 -29.68 -10.62 -3.77
CA GLU A 888 -30.22 -10.16 -5.06
C GLU A 888 -29.09 -9.74 -6.00
N GLN A 889 -28.23 -8.80 -5.60
CA GLN A 889 -27.13 -8.31 -6.44
C GLN A 889 -26.10 -9.39 -6.82
N VAL A 890 -25.80 -10.36 -5.95
CA VAL A 890 -24.92 -11.48 -6.35
C VAL A 890 -25.64 -12.40 -7.34
N SER A 891 -26.94 -12.64 -7.15
CA SER A 891 -27.77 -13.43 -8.07
C SER A 891 -27.89 -12.79 -9.45
N GLU A 892 -28.04 -11.46 -9.52
CA GLU A 892 -28.07 -10.70 -10.76
C GLU A 892 -26.74 -10.77 -11.51
N ILE A 893 -25.61 -10.51 -10.83
CA ILE A 893 -24.26 -10.57 -11.43
C ILE A 893 -23.93 -12.00 -11.89
N LEU A 894 -24.30 -13.02 -11.11
CA LEU A 894 -24.13 -14.42 -11.48
C LEU A 894 -24.94 -14.76 -12.74
N LYS A 895 -26.22 -14.35 -12.78
CA LYS A 895 -27.10 -14.55 -13.93
C LYS A 895 -26.56 -13.86 -15.18
N GLU A 896 -26.22 -12.57 -15.11
CA GLU A 896 -25.66 -11.81 -16.23
C GLU A 896 -24.37 -12.48 -16.77
N THR A 897 -23.49 -12.94 -15.87
CA THR A 897 -22.27 -13.67 -16.23
C THR A 897 -22.57 -14.98 -16.96
N LEU A 898 -23.51 -15.77 -16.44
CA LEU A 898 -23.89 -17.08 -16.99
C LEU A 898 -24.56 -16.95 -18.36
N GLU A 899 -25.48 -15.97 -18.51
CA GLU A 899 -26.10 -15.64 -19.80
C GLU A 899 -25.04 -15.17 -20.81
N ALA A 900 -24.14 -14.26 -20.42
CA ALA A 900 -23.09 -13.74 -21.31
C ALA A 900 -22.07 -14.80 -21.76
N VAL A 901 -21.71 -15.75 -20.89
CA VAL A 901 -20.77 -16.85 -21.22
C VAL A 901 -21.48 -18.08 -21.83
N GLY A 902 -22.82 -18.08 -21.87
CA GLY A 902 -23.66 -19.14 -22.42
C GLY A 902 -23.67 -20.43 -21.59
N ALA A 903 -23.69 -20.31 -20.26
CA ALA A 903 -23.69 -21.42 -19.31
C ALA A 903 -24.92 -21.40 -18.39
N LYS A 904 -25.23 -22.55 -17.77
CA LYS A 904 -26.34 -22.71 -16.79
C LYS A 904 -25.87 -22.56 -15.33
N ALA A 905 -24.64 -22.98 -15.05
CA ALA A 905 -24.07 -22.92 -13.71
C ALA A 905 -22.54 -22.75 -13.74
N MET A 906 -22.00 -22.26 -12.63
CA MET A 906 -20.57 -22.05 -12.39
C MET A 906 -20.11 -22.88 -11.19
N VAL A 907 -18.87 -23.35 -11.22
CA VAL A 907 -18.21 -24.15 -10.18
C VAL A 907 -16.94 -23.41 -9.73
N VAL A 908 -16.82 -23.14 -8.43
CA VAL A 908 -15.73 -22.36 -7.84
C VAL A 908 -14.98 -23.09 -6.72
N GLY A 909 -13.65 -22.97 -6.74
CA GLY A 909 -12.73 -23.56 -5.77
C GLY A 909 -12.25 -22.59 -4.68
N HIS A 910 -12.46 -21.28 -4.78
CA HIS A 910 -11.80 -20.35 -3.87
C HIS A 910 -12.61 -20.13 -2.57
N THR A 911 -12.10 -20.60 -1.42
CA THR A 911 -12.57 -20.39 -0.02
C THR A 911 -13.27 -21.62 0.57
N PRO A 912 -12.76 -22.21 1.68
CA PRO A 912 -13.31 -23.47 2.19
C PRO A 912 -14.73 -23.36 2.74
N GLN A 913 -15.60 -24.22 2.23
CA GLN A 913 -17.00 -24.36 2.65
C GLN A 913 -17.10 -25.29 3.86
N LEU A 914 -17.56 -24.76 4.99
CA LEU A 914 -17.62 -25.51 6.26
C LEU A 914 -18.75 -26.56 6.33
N SER A 915 -19.61 -26.61 5.31
CA SER A 915 -20.73 -27.55 5.16
C SER A 915 -20.44 -28.72 4.22
N GLY A 916 -19.21 -28.83 3.71
CA GLY A 916 -18.91 -29.65 2.54
C GLY A 916 -19.30 -28.94 1.23
N VAL A 917 -19.28 -29.67 0.12
CA VAL A 917 -19.67 -29.13 -1.20
C VAL A 917 -21.16 -28.78 -1.17
N ASN A 918 -21.50 -27.62 -1.74
CA ASN A 918 -22.87 -27.11 -1.72
C ASN A 918 -23.16 -26.22 -2.95
N CYS A 919 -24.40 -25.73 -3.05
CA CYS A 919 -24.82 -24.80 -4.08
C CYS A 919 -25.74 -23.69 -3.53
N GLU A 920 -25.78 -22.56 -4.24
CA GLU A 920 -26.52 -21.34 -3.87
C GLU A 920 -27.20 -20.72 -5.10
N TYR A 921 -28.10 -19.75 -4.89
CA TYR A 921 -28.79 -18.99 -5.96
C TYR A 921 -29.47 -19.90 -7.00
N GLY A 922 -30.39 -20.76 -6.54
CA GLY A 922 -31.02 -21.78 -7.41
C GLY A 922 -30.06 -22.86 -7.91
N CYS A 923 -28.89 -22.99 -7.27
CA CYS A 923 -27.76 -23.82 -7.68
C CYS A 923 -27.14 -23.43 -9.03
N SER A 924 -27.25 -22.16 -9.43
CA SER A 924 -26.45 -21.56 -10.51
C SER A 924 -24.97 -21.36 -10.11
N ILE A 925 -24.63 -21.46 -8.82
CA ILE A 925 -23.24 -21.63 -8.37
C ILE A 925 -23.11 -22.91 -7.53
N TRP A 926 -22.01 -23.63 -7.71
CA TRP A 926 -21.53 -24.70 -6.84
C TRP A 926 -20.17 -24.33 -6.25
N ARG A 927 -19.98 -24.56 -4.96
CA ARG A 927 -18.76 -24.23 -4.20
C ARG A 927 -18.09 -25.55 -3.78
N VAL A 928 -16.91 -25.85 -4.35
CA VAL A 928 -16.30 -27.21 -4.28
C VAL A 928 -15.07 -27.36 -3.39
N ASP A 929 -14.47 -26.25 -2.91
CA ASP A 929 -13.43 -26.32 -1.89
C ASP A 929 -14.03 -26.54 -0.50
N VAL A 930 -13.61 -27.62 0.14
CA VAL A 930 -13.98 -28.01 1.51
C VAL A 930 -12.81 -27.89 2.49
N GLY A 931 -11.63 -27.46 2.02
CA GLY A 931 -10.38 -27.42 2.77
C GLY A 931 -9.83 -28.80 3.11
N MET A 932 -9.89 -29.75 2.17
CA MET A 932 -9.53 -31.15 2.44
C MET A 932 -8.08 -31.33 2.92
N SER A 933 -7.14 -30.54 2.39
CA SER A 933 -5.74 -30.52 2.80
C SER A 933 -5.58 -30.28 4.31
N SER A 934 -4.68 -31.05 4.91
CA SER A 934 -4.22 -30.91 6.29
C SER A 934 -3.64 -29.52 6.60
N GLY A 935 -3.15 -28.79 5.58
CA GLY A 935 -2.70 -27.40 5.70
C GLY A 935 -3.81 -26.34 5.75
N VAL A 936 -5.10 -26.72 5.68
CA VAL A 936 -6.24 -25.78 5.52
C VAL A 936 -7.35 -26.00 6.54
N LEU A 937 -7.89 -27.22 6.61
CA LEU A 937 -8.92 -27.64 7.57
C LEU A 937 -8.81 -29.12 7.98
N ASP A 938 -8.02 -29.94 7.26
CA ASP A 938 -8.03 -31.41 7.39
C ASP A 938 -9.44 -32.02 7.17
N SER A 939 -10.27 -31.36 6.37
CA SER A 939 -11.63 -31.82 6.08
C SER A 939 -11.63 -33.20 5.40
N ARG A 940 -12.77 -33.90 5.48
CA ARG A 940 -13.01 -35.04 4.59
C ARG A 940 -13.14 -34.52 3.15
N PRO A 941 -12.55 -35.19 2.15
CA PRO A 941 -12.84 -34.90 0.76
C PRO A 941 -14.34 -35.05 0.46
N GLU A 942 -14.85 -34.18 -0.40
CA GLU A 942 -16.14 -34.28 -1.05
C GLU A 942 -15.95 -33.79 -2.50
N VAL A 943 -16.68 -34.35 -3.45
CA VAL A 943 -16.52 -34.03 -4.88
C VAL A 943 -17.88 -33.81 -5.56
N LEU A 944 -17.88 -33.03 -6.63
CA LEU A 944 -19.10 -32.71 -7.40
C LEU A 944 -19.20 -33.62 -8.63
N GLU A 945 -20.26 -34.41 -8.73
CA GLU A 945 -20.61 -35.14 -9.96
C GLU A 945 -21.67 -34.39 -10.76
N ILE A 946 -21.40 -34.12 -12.03
CA ILE A 946 -22.32 -33.54 -13.01
C ILE A 946 -22.63 -34.59 -14.08
N ARG A 947 -23.91 -34.76 -14.41
CA ARG A 947 -24.39 -35.61 -15.51
C ARG A 947 -25.42 -34.83 -16.33
N GLY A 948 -25.04 -34.45 -17.55
CA GLY A 948 -25.82 -33.50 -18.37
C GLY A 948 -25.91 -32.13 -17.69
N ASP A 949 -27.14 -31.68 -17.43
CA ASP A 949 -27.42 -30.43 -16.72
C ASP A 949 -27.75 -30.63 -15.22
N LYS A 950 -27.60 -31.84 -14.67
CA LYS A 950 -27.85 -32.13 -13.24
C LYS A 950 -26.54 -32.37 -12.50
N ALA A 951 -26.49 -32.00 -11.22
CA ALA A 951 -25.33 -32.20 -10.36
C ALA A 951 -25.71 -32.74 -8.97
N ARG A 952 -24.80 -33.50 -8.36
CA ARG A 952 -24.89 -33.99 -6.97
C ARG A 952 -23.50 -34.03 -6.32
N VAL A 953 -23.47 -34.02 -4.99
CA VAL A 953 -22.23 -34.24 -4.23
C VAL A 953 -22.02 -35.72 -3.96
N ILE A 954 -20.78 -36.19 -4.05
CA ILE A 954 -20.32 -37.47 -3.49
C ILE A 954 -19.53 -37.17 -2.22
N ARG A 955 -19.93 -37.81 -1.11
CA ARG A 955 -19.35 -37.70 0.23
C ARG A 955 -18.86 -39.04 0.79
N SER A 956 -19.25 -40.16 0.17
CA SER A 956 -18.74 -41.48 0.50
C SER A 956 -18.73 -42.45 -0.67
N ASN A 957 -17.86 -43.46 -0.60
CA ASN A 957 -17.76 -44.58 -1.55
C ASN A 957 -18.99 -45.51 -1.53
N ARG A 958 -20.08 -45.13 -0.83
CA ARG A 958 -21.36 -45.87 -0.74
C ARG A 958 -22.56 -45.07 -1.28
N ASP A 959 -22.34 -43.88 -1.84
CA ASP A 959 -23.39 -42.95 -2.26
C ASP A 959 -24.08 -43.41 -3.56
N THR A 960 -24.94 -44.43 -3.43
CA THR A 960 -25.71 -45.00 -4.56
C THR A 960 -26.66 -43.97 -5.18
N LEU A 961 -27.12 -44.25 -6.41
CA LEU A 961 -27.88 -43.32 -7.25
C LEU A 961 -29.26 -42.90 -6.69
N HIS A 962 -29.70 -43.42 -5.54
CA HIS A 962 -31.10 -43.37 -5.11
C HIS A 962 -31.38 -42.38 -3.96
N GLU A 963 -30.35 -41.87 -3.27
CA GLU A 963 -30.47 -40.87 -2.21
C GLU A 963 -30.19 -39.47 -2.80
N LEU A 964 -31.26 -38.78 -3.21
CA LEU A 964 -31.18 -37.65 -4.13
C LEU A 964 -31.53 -36.30 -3.47
N GLN A 965 -30.59 -35.35 -3.53
CA GLN A 965 -30.92 -33.94 -3.69
C GLN A 965 -30.91 -33.63 -5.19
N VAL A 966 -32.08 -33.67 -5.84
CA VAL A 966 -32.21 -33.24 -7.25
C VAL A 966 -32.41 -31.73 -7.28
N ALA A 967 -31.44 -30.99 -7.80
CA ALA A 967 -31.70 -29.68 -8.38
C ALA A 967 -32.28 -29.87 -9.79
N ASP A 968 -33.60 -29.81 -9.91
CA ASP A 968 -34.28 -29.75 -11.22
C ASP A 968 -34.26 -28.30 -11.71
N TYR A 969 -33.32 -28.00 -12.61
CA TYR A 969 -33.26 -26.71 -13.32
C TYR A 969 -34.40 -26.62 -14.34
N ILE A 970 -35.22 -25.56 -14.21
CA ILE A 970 -36.30 -25.17 -15.14
C ILE A 970 -35.79 -24.11 -16.11
#